data_AF-A0AAW2MGX5-F1
#
_entry.id   AF-A0AAW2MGX5-F1
#
_cell.length_a   1.000
_cell.length_b   1.000
_cell.length_c   1.000
_cell.angle_alpha   90.00
_cell.angle_beta   90.00
_cell.angle_gamma   90.00
#
_symmetry.space_group_name_H-M   'P 1'
#
loop_
_entity.id
_entity.type
_entity.pdbx_description
1 polymer ?
#
loop_
_entity_poly.entity_id
_entity_poly.type
_entity_poly.pdbx_seq_one_letter_code
_entity_poly.pdbx_strand_id
1 'polypeptide(L)'
;MFSFALFANSVDAINKIIDHWNLRSKLNLSVDPCTPNATWAPETANPRIACDCSDTVCHITNLKIYALDISGEIPQELFLLTELSDLNLNQNVLNGSIPPAIGQLLKMEYLAFGTNNFTGPVPAELGNLTKLLSLSVGSNNLQGMLPPQLGNLTSLQQLYIDSSGVSGPIPQELSNLKSLQILYFSVLFSEKLTLWASDNHFSGKIPEFLGTFTNLKVLREETNLEGPIPSSFAALTKLEDLRISDLGPSDSSLDFLENLSSLSILDLSFNKLTGQIPASFKTFPSLQYLYLGSNNLDGDLPSDAITSSLVALDVSFNPLTGNVPLDRKDISVNAVGTSINDVNLNNEKASRMLHCLQGNTECRTKGPSTSFSINSGGTELAAADGIKFDDDLEQLGAASLYTNTNNRWAVSSTGVFISNPNGPQYTAQTDSQITGTLDSELYKTARISPSSLRYYGLGLENGVYRIDLHFAEIQMVDDPTSWKALGRRVFDVYIQGERVVQDFNILNEAGGSKRAVIKTFEANVTNTVMDIHLLWAGKGTCCIPFQSTFGPLVSAIHVSQVSESKDSSKSNKKRVGKILGISIGCAAGVMFGFLSVANKERGGPHENSFWERLMVNRTAFGAKLVDFCFVRKAISPHLKMIATLKRK
;
A
#
# COMPACT_ATOMS: atom_id res chain seq x y z
N MET A 1 24.06 21.48 -33.90
CA MET A 1 23.74 20.76 -35.16
C MET A 1 24.52 19.46 -35.05
N PHE A 2 23.86 18.31 -34.84
CA PHE A 2 24.52 17.02 -34.66
C PHE A 2 25.28 16.63 -35.94
N SER A 3 26.45 15.99 -35.84
CA SER A 3 27.36 15.82 -36.99
C SER A 3 26.89 14.70 -37.94
N PHE A 4 27.55 14.63 -39.10
CA PHE A 4 27.27 13.74 -40.24
C PHE A 4 27.36 12.22 -39.95
N ALA A 5 27.68 11.80 -38.72
CA ALA A 5 27.84 10.38 -38.37
C ALA A 5 26.52 9.68 -38.00
N LEU A 6 25.44 10.44 -37.73
CA LEU A 6 24.11 9.89 -37.43
C LEU A 6 23.23 9.82 -38.68
N PHE A 7 22.36 8.82 -38.75
CA PHE A 7 21.31 8.75 -39.78
C PHE A 7 20.43 10.01 -39.72
N ALA A 8 20.21 10.70 -40.85
CA ALA A 8 19.59 12.03 -40.88
C ALA A 8 18.21 12.10 -40.19
N ASN A 9 17.42 11.02 -40.29
CA ASN A 9 16.12 10.94 -39.64
C ASN A 9 16.24 10.85 -38.10
N SER A 10 17.28 10.19 -37.57
CA SER A 10 17.51 10.09 -36.12
C SER A 10 17.93 11.44 -35.52
N VAL A 11 18.69 12.25 -36.28
CA VAL A 11 19.06 13.62 -35.90
C VAL A 11 17.85 14.54 -35.82
N ASP A 12 16.95 14.48 -36.80
CA ASP A 12 15.71 15.27 -36.77
C ASP A 12 14.80 14.82 -35.61
N ALA A 13 14.62 13.50 -35.45
CA ALA A 13 13.83 12.92 -34.37
C ALA A 13 14.32 13.36 -32.99
N ILE A 14 15.61 13.23 -32.69
CA ILE A 14 16.14 13.60 -31.38
C ILE A 14 16.04 15.10 -31.10
N ASN A 15 16.22 15.96 -32.12
CA ASN A 15 16.02 17.40 -31.95
C ASN A 15 14.57 17.73 -31.60
N LYS A 16 13.60 17.09 -32.27
CA LYS A 16 12.17 17.26 -31.98
C LYS A 16 11.80 16.76 -30.59
N ILE A 17 12.36 15.64 -30.14
CA ILE A 17 12.18 15.12 -28.78
C ILE A 17 12.73 16.13 -27.74
N ILE A 18 13.93 16.66 -27.98
CA ILE A 18 14.57 17.66 -27.12
C ILE A 18 13.73 18.94 -27.05
N ASP A 19 13.16 19.39 -28.16
CA ASP A 19 12.26 20.54 -28.21
C ASP A 19 10.95 20.29 -27.48
N HIS A 20 10.32 19.14 -27.75
CA HIS A 20 9.03 18.75 -27.17
C HIS A 20 9.08 18.71 -25.64
N TRP A 21 10.16 18.20 -25.06
CA TRP A 21 10.35 18.16 -23.60
C TRP A 21 11.20 19.30 -23.03
N ASN A 22 11.46 20.35 -23.83
CA ASN A 22 12.22 21.54 -23.43
C ASN A 22 13.58 21.21 -22.77
N LEU A 23 14.31 20.25 -23.34
CA LEU A 23 15.59 19.76 -22.79
C LEU A 23 16.79 20.56 -23.28
N ARG A 24 16.62 21.58 -24.13
CA ARG A 24 17.73 22.36 -24.70
C ARG A 24 18.63 23.00 -23.65
N SER A 25 18.07 23.45 -22.53
CA SER A 25 18.86 24.04 -21.43
C SER A 25 19.62 23.01 -20.59
N LYS A 26 19.24 21.73 -20.68
CA LYS A 26 19.84 20.60 -19.96
C LYS A 26 20.88 19.84 -20.79
N LEU A 27 21.03 20.17 -22.07
CA LEU A 27 21.91 19.51 -23.03
C LEU A 27 22.82 20.52 -23.75
N ASN A 28 24.10 20.21 -23.91
CA ASN A 28 25.05 21.06 -24.64
C ASN A 28 25.10 20.71 -26.15
N LEU A 29 24.06 21.05 -26.90
CA LEU A 29 23.83 20.65 -28.32
C LEU A 29 24.93 21.04 -29.35
N SER A 30 26.03 21.65 -28.89
CA SER A 30 27.26 21.90 -29.66
C SER A 30 28.16 20.66 -29.76
N VAL A 31 27.98 19.68 -28.88
CA VAL A 31 28.73 18.41 -28.87
C VAL A 31 27.85 17.31 -29.46
N ASP A 32 28.40 16.50 -30.36
CA ASP A 32 27.70 15.35 -30.92
C ASP A 32 27.70 14.20 -29.89
N PRO A 33 26.52 13.66 -29.49
CA PRO A 33 26.40 12.61 -28.48
C PRO A 33 27.06 11.30 -28.90
N CYS A 34 27.31 11.10 -30.19
CA CYS A 34 27.94 9.89 -30.73
C CYS A 34 29.46 10.02 -30.88
N THR A 35 30.07 11.11 -30.38
CA THR A 35 31.53 11.23 -30.36
C THR A 35 32.13 10.49 -29.15
N PRO A 36 33.36 9.95 -29.28
CA PRO A 36 34.09 9.39 -28.14
C PRO A 36 34.20 10.42 -27.01
N ASN A 37 33.87 10.02 -25.78
CA ASN A 37 33.84 10.87 -24.58
C ASN A 37 32.79 11.99 -24.58
N ALA A 38 31.72 11.87 -25.38
CA ALA A 38 30.59 12.80 -25.28
C ALA A 38 30.07 12.87 -23.83
N THR A 39 29.89 14.07 -23.30
CA THR A 39 29.50 14.29 -21.89
C THR A 39 28.14 13.72 -21.50
N TRP A 40 27.31 13.31 -22.47
CA TRP A 40 25.99 12.71 -22.23
C TRP A 40 25.91 11.22 -22.52
N ALA A 41 27.02 10.59 -22.94
CA ALA A 41 27.08 9.15 -23.16
C ALA A 41 27.30 8.29 -21.88
N PRO A 42 28.01 8.76 -20.83
CA PRO A 42 28.22 7.98 -19.61
C PRO A 42 26.92 7.56 -18.94
N GLU A 43 26.92 6.40 -18.27
CA GLU A 43 25.75 5.90 -17.52
C GLU A 43 25.24 6.88 -16.46
N THR A 44 26.14 7.68 -15.88
CA THR A 44 25.83 8.69 -14.87
C THR A 44 25.18 9.96 -15.43
N ALA A 45 25.26 10.21 -16.75
CA ALA A 45 24.70 11.42 -17.36
C ALA A 45 23.16 11.44 -17.27
N ASN A 46 22.57 12.63 -17.18
CA ASN A 46 21.12 12.83 -17.19
C ASN A 46 20.77 14.28 -17.62
N PRO A 47 20.11 14.50 -18.78
CA PRO A 47 19.70 13.49 -19.74
C PRO A 47 20.89 12.74 -20.36
N ARG A 48 20.71 11.46 -20.69
CA ARG A 48 21.70 10.61 -21.37
C ARG A 48 21.26 10.35 -22.80
N ILE A 49 22.18 10.51 -23.73
CA ILE A 49 22.05 10.06 -25.12
C ILE A 49 23.34 9.32 -25.43
N ALA A 50 23.25 8.00 -25.67
CA ALA A 50 24.39 7.19 -26.08
C ALA A 50 24.12 6.55 -27.43
N CYS A 51 25.20 6.32 -28.17
CA CYS A 51 25.15 5.77 -29.51
C CYS A 51 26.08 4.57 -29.64
N ASP A 52 25.72 3.66 -30.53
CA ASP A 52 26.62 2.66 -31.09
C ASP A 52 27.08 3.14 -32.47
N CYS A 53 28.40 3.19 -32.66
CA CYS A 53 29.09 3.57 -33.90
C CYS A 53 30.00 2.43 -34.40
N SER A 54 29.68 1.18 -34.06
CA SER A 54 30.42 0.00 -34.51
C SER A 54 30.31 -0.23 -36.03
N ASP A 55 29.24 0.26 -36.65
CA ASP A 55 29.02 0.28 -38.10
C ASP A 55 29.46 1.61 -38.75
N THR A 56 29.31 1.73 -40.08
CA THR A 56 29.63 2.97 -40.82
C THR A 56 28.73 4.16 -40.47
N VAL A 57 27.61 3.91 -39.79
CA VAL A 57 26.64 4.91 -39.35
C VAL A 57 26.40 4.70 -37.85
N CYS A 58 26.44 5.79 -37.09
CA CYS A 58 26.10 5.77 -35.68
C CYS A 58 24.58 5.71 -35.49
N HIS A 59 24.14 4.99 -34.46
CA HIS A 59 22.74 4.85 -34.08
C HIS A 59 22.55 5.17 -32.60
N ILE A 60 21.48 5.90 -32.25
CA ILE A 60 21.13 6.15 -30.86
C ILE A 60 20.58 4.86 -30.26
N THR A 61 21.27 4.33 -29.25
CA THR A 61 20.92 3.06 -28.59
C THR A 61 20.35 3.28 -27.20
N ASN A 62 20.69 4.39 -26.53
CA ASN A 62 20.18 4.66 -25.19
C ASN A 62 19.67 6.11 -25.07
N LEU A 63 18.50 6.25 -24.44
CA LEU A 63 17.91 7.53 -24.07
C LEU A 63 17.43 7.46 -22.62
N LYS A 64 18.04 8.27 -21.74
CA LYS A 64 17.62 8.41 -20.33
C LYS A 64 17.23 9.85 -20.04
N ILE A 65 16.01 10.05 -19.58
CA ILE A 65 15.49 11.33 -19.09
C ILE A 65 14.79 11.01 -17.77
N TYR A 66 15.55 11.02 -16.68
CA TYR A 66 15.12 10.48 -15.40
C TYR A 66 14.97 11.58 -14.35
N ALA A 67 13.87 11.64 -13.60
CA ALA A 67 13.73 12.60 -12.50
C ALA A 67 13.95 14.07 -12.92
N LEU A 68 13.49 14.47 -14.11
CA LEU A 68 13.69 15.82 -14.66
C LEU A 68 12.41 16.65 -14.75
N ASP A 69 11.30 16.14 -14.22
CA ASP A 69 9.99 16.78 -14.17
C ASP A 69 9.48 17.18 -15.56
N ILE A 70 9.84 16.40 -16.60
CA ILE A 70 9.30 16.64 -17.95
C ILE A 70 7.82 16.26 -18.02
N SER A 71 7.06 17.01 -18.80
CA SER A 71 5.61 16.87 -18.93
C SER A 71 5.18 16.69 -20.38
N GLY A 72 3.91 16.31 -20.58
CA GLY A 72 3.33 16.05 -21.90
C GLY A 72 3.36 14.57 -22.28
N GLU A 73 2.93 14.28 -23.51
CA GLU A 73 2.86 12.91 -24.04
C GLU A 73 4.21 12.45 -24.61
N ILE A 74 4.33 11.14 -24.88
CA ILE A 74 5.46 10.58 -25.63
C ILE A 74 5.35 11.03 -27.10
N PRO A 75 6.33 11.77 -27.65
CA PRO A 75 6.28 12.25 -29.04
C PRO A 75 6.46 11.10 -30.04
N GLN A 76 5.78 11.17 -31.20
CA GLN A 76 5.82 10.13 -32.22
C GLN A 76 7.23 9.92 -32.80
N GLU A 77 8.05 10.97 -32.79
CA GLU A 77 9.43 10.95 -33.24
C GLU A 77 10.30 9.96 -32.47
N LEU A 78 9.95 9.63 -31.21
CA LEU A 78 10.66 8.61 -30.44
C LEU A 78 10.69 7.26 -31.17
N PHE A 79 9.62 6.91 -31.87
CA PHE A 79 9.49 5.63 -32.57
C PHE A 79 10.30 5.56 -33.88
N LEU A 80 10.89 6.69 -34.30
CA LEU A 80 11.86 6.72 -35.41
C LEU A 80 13.26 6.25 -34.99
N LEU A 81 13.52 6.13 -33.68
CA LEU A 81 14.78 5.63 -33.13
C LEU A 81 14.74 4.09 -33.01
N THR A 82 14.58 3.39 -34.14
CA THR A 82 14.37 1.92 -34.18
C THR A 82 15.51 1.07 -33.60
N GLU A 83 16.67 1.69 -33.41
CA GLU A 83 17.90 1.09 -32.89
C GLU A 83 18.02 1.19 -31.35
N LEU A 84 17.05 1.83 -30.70
CA LEU A 84 17.03 2.02 -29.26
C LEU A 84 16.90 0.67 -28.53
N SER A 85 17.83 0.40 -27.63
CA SER A 85 17.84 -0.78 -26.74
C SER A 85 17.52 -0.43 -25.28
N ASP A 86 17.67 0.83 -24.88
CA ASP A 86 17.45 1.29 -23.51
C ASP A 86 16.75 2.64 -23.50
N LEU A 87 15.52 2.66 -23.00
CA LEU A 87 14.71 3.84 -22.82
C LEU A 87 14.26 3.96 -21.36
N ASN A 88 14.72 5.02 -20.71
CA ASN A 88 14.37 5.30 -19.33
C ASN A 88 13.78 6.71 -19.19
N LEU A 89 12.47 6.76 -18.96
CA LEU A 89 11.68 7.96 -18.69
C LEU A 89 11.08 7.94 -17.26
N ASN A 90 11.65 7.13 -16.35
CA ASN A 90 11.15 7.02 -14.98
C ASN A 90 11.17 8.36 -14.25
N GLN A 91 10.23 8.54 -13.32
CA GLN A 91 10.16 9.70 -12.45
C GLN A 91 10.02 11.02 -13.21
N ASN A 92 8.95 11.16 -13.97
CA ASN A 92 8.59 12.45 -14.58
C ASN A 92 7.09 12.69 -14.39
N VAL A 93 6.54 13.69 -15.07
CA VAL A 93 5.10 14.00 -15.06
C VAL A 93 4.49 13.81 -16.45
N LEU A 94 4.99 12.80 -17.19
CA LEU A 94 4.48 12.43 -18.51
C LEU A 94 3.04 11.94 -18.40
N ASN A 95 2.22 12.25 -19.40
CA ASN A 95 0.79 11.94 -19.41
C ASN A 95 0.35 11.36 -20.77
N GLY A 96 -0.96 11.20 -20.95
CA GLY A 96 -1.53 10.50 -22.10
C GLY A 96 -1.37 8.98 -22.00
N SER A 97 -1.58 8.27 -23.10
CA SER A 97 -1.41 6.81 -23.16
C SER A 97 -0.02 6.40 -23.61
N ILE A 98 0.45 5.23 -23.17
CA ILE A 98 1.63 4.58 -23.77
C ILE A 98 1.26 4.19 -25.22
N PRO A 99 1.88 4.78 -26.27
CA PRO A 99 1.42 4.56 -27.64
C PRO A 99 1.72 3.14 -28.15
N PRO A 100 0.82 2.51 -28.92
CA PRO A 100 1.05 1.20 -29.57
C PRO A 100 2.33 1.15 -30.42
N ALA A 101 2.76 2.29 -30.96
CA ALA A 101 4.00 2.41 -31.75
C ALA A 101 5.26 2.00 -30.96
N ILE A 102 5.20 1.88 -29.63
CA ILE A 102 6.29 1.33 -28.83
C ILE A 102 6.74 -0.07 -29.30
N GLY A 103 5.81 -0.87 -29.84
CA GLY A 103 6.11 -2.19 -30.41
C GLY A 103 6.95 -2.17 -31.69
N GLN A 104 7.31 -0.98 -32.21
CA GLN A 104 8.23 -0.82 -33.35
C GLN A 104 9.71 -0.84 -32.94
N LEU A 105 10.01 -0.66 -31.65
CA LEU A 105 11.39 -0.60 -31.13
C LEU A 105 11.96 -2.00 -30.86
N LEU A 106 12.07 -2.83 -31.91
CA LEU A 106 12.36 -4.27 -31.80
C LEU A 106 13.74 -4.62 -31.19
N LYS A 107 14.63 -3.63 -31.03
CA LYS A 107 15.91 -3.79 -30.33
C LYS A 107 15.84 -3.52 -28.83
N MET A 108 14.69 -3.13 -28.30
CA MET A 108 14.51 -2.77 -26.88
C MET A 108 14.85 -3.93 -25.93
N GLU A 109 15.69 -3.62 -24.94
CA GLU A 109 16.11 -4.50 -23.85
C GLU A 109 15.65 -3.94 -22.49
N TYR A 110 15.67 -2.62 -22.31
CA TYR A 110 15.28 -1.97 -21.06
C TYR A 110 14.26 -0.86 -21.32
N LEU A 111 13.05 -1.01 -20.77
CA LEU A 111 11.97 -0.04 -20.96
C LEU A 111 11.38 0.40 -19.62
N ALA A 112 11.54 1.68 -19.31
CA ALA A 112 11.21 2.25 -18.01
C ALA A 112 10.32 3.50 -18.14
N PHE A 113 9.06 3.37 -17.74
CA PHE A 113 8.00 4.39 -17.73
C PHE A 113 7.37 4.62 -16.35
N GLY A 114 7.91 3.98 -15.31
CA GLY A 114 7.38 4.03 -13.96
C GLY A 114 7.45 5.42 -13.32
N THR A 115 6.55 5.68 -12.37
CA THR A 115 6.41 6.98 -11.69
C THR A 115 6.16 8.12 -12.69
N ASN A 116 5.04 8.04 -13.39
CA ASN A 116 4.53 9.05 -14.31
C ASN A 116 2.99 9.14 -14.15
N ASN A 117 2.34 9.92 -15.02
CA ASN A 117 0.89 10.08 -15.06
C ASN A 117 0.28 9.43 -16.32
N PHE A 118 0.85 8.31 -16.79
CA PHE A 118 0.30 7.60 -17.95
C PHE A 118 -1.09 7.02 -17.64
N THR A 119 -1.96 7.06 -18.64
CA THR A 119 -3.35 6.62 -18.59
C THR A 119 -3.67 5.65 -19.73
N GLY A 120 -4.90 5.14 -19.79
CA GLY A 120 -5.31 4.18 -20.82
C GLY A 120 -4.70 2.78 -20.60
N PRO A 121 -4.90 1.85 -21.55
CA PRO A 121 -4.46 0.47 -21.40
C PRO A 121 -2.96 0.31 -21.59
N VAL A 122 -2.40 -0.76 -20.99
CA VAL A 122 -1.09 -1.30 -21.39
C VAL A 122 -1.24 -1.80 -22.84
N PRO A 123 -0.48 -1.27 -23.82
CA PRO A 123 -0.65 -1.65 -25.23
C PRO A 123 -0.17 -3.10 -25.46
N ALA A 124 -0.96 -3.87 -26.20
CA ALA A 124 -0.65 -5.26 -26.52
C ALA A 124 0.63 -5.40 -27.38
N GLU A 125 0.97 -4.35 -28.13
CA GLU A 125 2.15 -4.24 -28.97
C GLU A 125 3.46 -4.28 -28.19
N LEU A 126 3.44 -4.05 -26.86
CA LEU A 126 4.60 -4.34 -26.01
C LEU A 126 5.06 -5.79 -26.15
N GLY A 127 4.14 -6.73 -26.41
CA GLY A 127 4.46 -8.13 -26.66
C GLY A 127 5.32 -8.39 -27.91
N ASN A 128 5.55 -7.38 -28.77
CA ASN A 128 6.47 -7.50 -29.92
C ASN A 128 7.95 -7.36 -29.52
N LEU A 129 8.24 -6.82 -28.33
CA LEU A 129 9.59 -6.52 -27.87
C LEU A 129 10.28 -7.76 -27.29
N THR A 130 10.45 -8.81 -28.08
CA THR A 130 10.89 -10.14 -27.60
C THR A 130 12.31 -10.19 -27.02
N LYS A 131 13.11 -9.13 -27.19
CA LYS A 131 14.43 -8.93 -26.56
C LYS A 131 14.36 -8.26 -25.19
N LEU A 132 13.19 -7.78 -24.77
CA LEU A 132 13.02 -7.02 -23.55
C LEU A 132 13.43 -7.86 -22.33
N LEU A 133 14.33 -7.30 -21.52
CA LEU A 133 14.88 -7.86 -20.30
C LEU A 133 14.24 -7.20 -19.07
N SER A 134 13.89 -5.92 -19.14
CA SER A 134 13.25 -5.21 -18.03
C SER A 134 12.10 -4.32 -18.52
N LEU A 135 10.94 -4.45 -17.88
CA LEU A 135 9.77 -3.60 -18.10
C LEU A 135 9.32 -2.97 -16.79
N SER A 136 9.28 -1.64 -16.75
CA SER A 136 8.72 -0.88 -15.63
C SER A 136 7.62 0.05 -16.12
N VAL A 137 6.40 -0.20 -15.64
CA VAL A 137 5.22 0.67 -15.83
C VAL A 137 4.54 1.03 -14.50
N GLY A 138 5.15 0.63 -13.38
CA GLY A 138 4.67 0.87 -12.01
C GLY A 138 4.43 2.34 -11.67
N SER A 139 3.59 2.62 -10.67
CA SER A 139 3.26 3.97 -10.21
C SER A 139 2.79 4.88 -11.36
N ASN A 140 1.69 4.48 -12.01
CA ASN A 140 1.00 5.19 -13.09
C ASN A 140 -0.52 5.08 -12.88
N ASN A 141 -1.31 5.70 -13.78
CA ASN A 141 -2.78 5.69 -13.76
C ASN A 141 -3.36 4.89 -14.94
N LEU A 142 -2.73 3.76 -15.28
CA LEU A 142 -3.16 2.86 -16.35
C LEU A 142 -4.51 2.22 -16.01
N GLN A 143 -5.16 1.67 -17.03
CA GLN A 143 -6.54 1.18 -16.94
C GLN A 143 -6.70 -0.15 -17.68
N GLY A 144 -7.74 -0.91 -17.34
CA GLY A 144 -8.05 -2.16 -18.00
C GLY A 144 -7.10 -3.30 -17.62
N MET A 145 -7.09 -4.35 -18.45
CA MET A 145 -6.40 -5.60 -18.17
C MET A 145 -4.96 -5.59 -18.68
N LEU A 146 -4.10 -6.41 -18.06
CA LEU A 146 -2.81 -6.76 -18.66
C LEU A 146 -3.04 -7.52 -19.97
N PRO A 147 -2.42 -7.12 -21.09
CA PRO A 147 -2.59 -7.82 -22.36
C PRO A 147 -1.90 -9.20 -22.30
N PRO A 148 -2.58 -10.29 -22.70
CA PRO A 148 -1.98 -11.62 -22.81
C PRO A 148 -0.69 -11.68 -23.63
N GLN A 149 -0.53 -10.76 -24.59
CA GLN A 149 0.65 -10.62 -25.44
C GLN A 149 1.94 -10.34 -24.66
N LEU A 150 1.87 -9.86 -23.41
CA LEU A 150 3.05 -9.78 -22.55
C LEU A 150 3.70 -11.15 -22.34
N GLY A 151 2.95 -12.25 -22.44
CA GLY A 151 3.50 -13.61 -22.42
C GLY A 151 4.49 -13.92 -23.56
N ASN A 152 4.55 -13.10 -24.62
CA ASN A 152 5.53 -13.24 -25.70
C ASN A 152 6.93 -12.75 -25.31
N LEU A 153 7.06 -12.02 -24.20
CA LEU A 153 8.32 -11.46 -23.72
C LEU A 153 9.19 -12.52 -23.05
N THR A 154 9.49 -13.61 -23.75
CA THR A 154 10.14 -14.79 -23.17
C THR A 154 11.54 -14.52 -22.62
N SER A 155 12.16 -13.38 -22.96
CA SER A 155 13.46 -12.91 -22.46
C SER A 155 13.37 -12.03 -21.21
N LEU A 156 12.15 -11.64 -20.79
CA LEU A 156 11.92 -10.70 -19.71
C LEU A 156 12.41 -11.25 -18.37
N GLN A 157 13.28 -10.50 -17.72
CA GLN A 157 13.88 -10.82 -16.42
C GLN A 157 13.25 -10.02 -15.29
N GLN A 158 12.77 -8.79 -15.55
CA GLN A 158 12.20 -7.93 -14.51
C GLN A 158 10.86 -7.34 -14.97
N LEU A 159 9.87 -7.35 -14.07
CA LEU A 159 8.55 -6.79 -14.31
C LEU A 159 8.08 -5.98 -13.10
N TYR A 160 7.99 -4.66 -13.26
CA TYR A 160 7.49 -3.73 -12.25
C TYR A 160 6.16 -3.13 -12.71
N ILE A 161 5.08 -3.54 -12.05
CA ILE A 161 3.71 -3.12 -12.34
C ILE A 161 2.95 -2.69 -11.08
N ASP A 162 3.63 -2.51 -9.95
CA ASP A 162 3.06 -2.02 -8.70
C ASP A 162 2.38 -0.67 -8.89
N SER A 163 1.26 -0.41 -8.22
CA SER A 163 0.61 0.90 -8.24
C SER A 163 0.30 1.43 -9.65
N SER A 164 0.06 0.55 -10.63
CA SER A 164 -0.12 0.94 -12.04
C SER A 164 -1.56 1.25 -12.40
N GLY A 165 -2.53 0.83 -11.58
CA GLY A 165 -3.97 0.94 -11.88
C GLY A 165 -4.55 -0.17 -12.74
N VAL A 166 -3.72 -1.15 -13.18
CA VAL A 166 -4.19 -2.31 -13.95
C VAL A 166 -5.18 -3.16 -13.16
N SER A 167 -6.04 -3.88 -13.87
CA SER A 167 -7.22 -4.54 -13.31
C SER A 167 -7.50 -5.89 -13.94
N GLY A 168 -8.46 -6.64 -13.39
CA GLY A 168 -8.88 -7.93 -13.93
C GLY A 168 -7.95 -9.09 -13.55
N PRO A 169 -8.11 -10.28 -14.15
CA PRO A 169 -7.27 -11.43 -13.84
C PRO A 169 -5.84 -11.27 -14.38
N ILE A 170 -4.89 -11.87 -13.67
CA ILE A 170 -3.51 -12.04 -14.16
C ILE A 170 -3.54 -13.04 -15.34
N PRO A 171 -3.09 -12.67 -16.56
CA PRO A 171 -3.18 -13.54 -17.73
C PRO A 171 -2.35 -14.82 -17.59
N GLN A 172 -2.93 -15.95 -17.99
CA GLN A 172 -2.26 -17.27 -17.94
C GLN A 172 -1.01 -17.30 -18.84
N GLU A 173 -1.00 -16.52 -19.92
CA GLU A 173 0.09 -16.42 -20.89
C GLU A 173 1.40 -15.93 -20.25
N LEU A 174 1.34 -15.25 -19.10
CA LEU A 174 2.54 -14.89 -18.34
C LEU A 174 3.33 -16.13 -17.87
N SER A 175 2.75 -17.33 -17.87
CA SER A 175 3.49 -18.58 -17.65
C SER A 175 4.62 -18.82 -18.66
N ASN A 176 4.59 -18.13 -19.81
CA ASN A 176 5.62 -18.23 -20.85
C ASN A 176 6.88 -17.40 -20.54
N LEU A 177 6.85 -16.53 -19.52
CA LEU A 177 7.97 -15.68 -19.10
C LEU A 177 9.07 -16.46 -18.37
N LYS A 178 9.59 -17.48 -19.03
CA LYS A 178 10.60 -18.38 -18.48
C LYS A 178 11.95 -17.72 -18.26
N SER A 179 12.20 -16.52 -18.78
CA SER A 179 13.44 -15.78 -18.49
C SER A 179 13.32 -14.80 -17.32
N LEU A 180 12.21 -14.80 -16.56
CA LEU A 180 12.16 -14.27 -15.18
C LEU A 180 13.05 -15.13 -14.26
N GLN A 181 14.17 -15.63 -14.79
CA GLN A 181 15.00 -16.71 -14.32
C GLN A 181 16.49 -16.41 -14.49
N ILE A 182 16.87 -15.35 -15.21
CA ILE A 182 18.26 -15.08 -15.62
C ILE A 182 18.72 -13.73 -15.02
N LEU A 183 19.87 -13.75 -14.35
CA LEU A 183 20.50 -12.58 -13.73
C LEU A 183 21.56 -12.03 -14.69
N TYR A 184 21.47 -10.75 -15.08
CA TYR A 184 22.63 -9.99 -15.55
C TYR A 184 22.90 -8.81 -14.60
N PHE A 185 24.15 -8.71 -14.16
CA PHE A 185 24.67 -7.60 -13.36
C PHE A 185 24.58 -6.30 -14.16
N SER A 186 23.90 -5.29 -13.63
CA SER A 186 24.19 -3.89 -13.93
C SER A 186 23.85 -3.02 -12.73
N VAL A 187 24.84 -2.24 -12.32
CA VAL A 187 24.84 -1.38 -11.15
C VAL A 187 23.91 -0.20 -11.43
N LEU A 188 22.78 -0.10 -10.72
CA LEU A 188 22.15 1.15 -10.20
C LEU A 188 20.70 0.99 -9.70
N PHE A 189 20.05 -0.16 -9.84
CA PHE A 189 18.78 -0.43 -9.15
C PHE A 189 18.76 -1.89 -8.66
N SER A 190 18.34 -2.08 -7.40
CA SER A 190 18.16 -3.35 -6.67
C SER A 190 18.38 -4.62 -7.50
N GLU A 191 19.55 -5.27 -7.32
CA GLU A 191 20.07 -6.42 -8.08
C GLU A 191 19.30 -7.76 -7.85
N LYS A 192 18.01 -7.69 -7.51
CA LYS A 192 17.18 -8.87 -7.23
C LYS A 192 16.18 -9.10 -8.35
N LEU A 193 16.02 -10.36 -8.75
CA LEU A 193 14.93 -10.80 -9.60
C LEU A 193 13.60 -10.55 -8.88
N THR A 194 12.81 -9.63 -9.41
CA THR A 194 11.73 -8.97 -8.68
C THR A 194 10.45 -8.89 -9.52
N LEU A 195 9.35 -9.37 -8.95
CA LEU A 195 8.00 -9.08 -9.40
C LEU A 195 7.32 -8.20 -8.34
N TRP A 196 7.02 -6.94 -8.69
CA TRP A 196 6.25 -6.02 -7.86
C TRP A 196 4.90 -5.75 -8.53
N ALA A 197 3.82 -6.20 -7.88
CA ALA A 197 2.46 -6.13 -8.41
C ALA A 197 1.42 -5.62 -7.39
N SER A 198 1.87 -5.13 -6.23
CA SER A 198 1.03 -4.54 -5.17
C SER A 198 0.25 -3.30 -5.64
N ASP A 199 -0.82 -2.94 -4.93
CA ASP A 199 -1.67 -1.77 -5.23
C ASP A 199 -2.22 -1.75 -6.67
N ASN A 200 -2.74 -2.89 -7.12
CA ASN A 200 -3.50 -2.99 -8.37
C ASN A 200 -4.91 -3.53 -8.11
N HIS A 201 -5.78 -3.37 -9.11
CA HIS A 201 -7.16 -3.85 -9.06
C HIS A 201 -7.28 -5.27 -9.63
N PHE A 202 -6.30 -6.13 -9.36
CA PHE A 202 -6.35 -7.52 -9.82
C PHE A 202 -7.53 -8.25 -9.17
N SER A 203 -8.10 -9.19 -9.92
CA SER A 203 -9.27 -9.97 -9.51
C SER A 203 -9.06 -11.46 -9.77
N GLY A 204 -9.79 -12.31 -9.05
CA GLY A 204 -9.67 -13.75 -9.16
C GLY A 204 -8.57 -14.30 -8.25
N LYS A 205 -8.08 -15.50 -8.54
CA LYS A 205 -7.12 -16.21 -7.69
C LYS A 205 -5.68 -15.86 -8.02
N ILE A 206 -4.80 -16.04 -7.04
CA ILE A 206 -3.35 -16.11 -7.28
C ILE A 206 -3.09 -17.26 -8.29
N PRO A 207 -2.45 -17.00 -9.45
CA PRO A 207 -2.25 -18.04 -10.45
C PRO A 207 -1.25 -19.11 -10.02
N GLU A 208 -1.59 -20.39 -10.22
CA GLU A 208 -0.70 -21.52 -9.88
C GLU A 208 0.62 -21.49 -10.65
N PHE A 209 0.63 -20.92 -11.86
CA PHE A 209 1.82 -20.88 -12.71
C PHE A 209 2.94 -20.02 -12.12
N LEU A 210 2.66 -19.12 -11.17
CA LEU A 210 3.71 -18.34 -10.50
C LEU A 210 4.72 -19.26 -9.79
N GLY A 211 4.29 -20.44 -9.33
CA GLY A 211 5.17 -21.48 -8.80
C GLY A 211 6.18 -22.06 -9.81
N THR A 212 5.98 -21.82 -11.12
CA THR A 212 6.94 -22.24 -12.16
C THR A 212 8.14 -21.30 -12.29
N PHE A 213 8.09 -20.12 -11.65
CA PHE A 213 9.19 -19.14 -11.66
C PHE A 213 10.23 -19.46 -10.58
N THR A 214 10.80 -20.66 -10.62
CA THR A 214 11.66 -21.25 -9.57
C THR A 214 12.95 -20.47 -9.25
N ASN A 215 13.27 -19.46 -10.04
CA ASN A 215 14.41 -18.58 -9.80
C ASN A 215 14.06 -17.31 -9.01
N LEU A 216 12.77 -17.02 -8.82
CA LEU A 216 12.26 -15.81 -8.18
C LEU A 216 12.87 -15.59 -6.79
N LYS A 217 13.35 -14.37 -6.54
CA LYS A 217 13.95 -13.96 -5.26
C LYS A 217 13.01 -13.07 -4.45
N VAL A 218 12.20 -12.27 -5.12
CA VAL A 218 11.27 -11.35 -4.47
C VAL A 218 9.90 -11.50 -5.11
N LEU A 219 8.90 -11.86 -4.29
CA LEU A 219 7.49 -11.90 -4.66
C LEU A 219 6.72 -11.04 -3.66
N ARG A 220 6.13 -9.96 -4.14
CA ARG A 220 5.30 -9.07 -3.34
C ARG A 220 3.94 -8.89 -3.99
N GLU A 221 2.92 -9.39 -3.31
CA GLU A 221 1.53 -9.36 -3.73
C GLU A 221 0.67 -8.89 -2.56
N GLU A 222 0.39 -7.59 -2.52
CA GLU A 222 -0.42 -6.97 -1.47
C GLU A 222 -1.67 -6.42 -2.18
N THR A 223 -2.65 -7.31 -2.40
CA THR A 223 -3.82 -7.09 -3.27
C THR A 223 -5.04 -7.84 -2.76
N ASN A 224 -6.23 -7.46 -3.26
CA ASN A 224 -7.50 -8.14 -2.96
C ASN A 224 -7.68 -9.49 -3.70
N LEU A 225 -6.58 -10.16 -4.11
CA LEU A 225 -6.67 -11.45 -4.78
C LEU A 225 -7.28 -12.51 -3.85
N GLU A 226 -8.01 -13.45 -4.44
CA GLU A 226 -8.57 -14.57 -3.71
C GLU A 226 -7.50 -15.65 -3.46
N GLY A 227 -7.52 -16.21 -2.25
CA GLY A 227 -6.74 -17.40 -1.95
C GLY A 227 -7.31 -18.68 -2.60
N PRO A 228 -6.70 -19.85 -2.30
CA PRO A 228 -5.59 -20.00 -1.36
C PRO A 228 -4.23 -19.61 -1.98
N ILE A 229 -3.21 -19.44 -1.15
CA ILE A 229 -1.82 -19.38 -1.63
C ILE A 229 -1.51 -20.73 -2.32
N PRO A 230 -1.08 -20.74 -3.59
CA PRO A 230 -0.91 -21.99 -4.33
C PRO A 230 0.19 -22.88 -3.74
N SER A 231 -0.08 -24.18 -3.61
CA SER A 231 0.92 -25.16 -3.16
C SER A 231 2.13 -25.28 -4.11
N SER A 232 1.98 -24.88 -5.37
CA SER A 232 3.07 -24.76 -6.34
C SER A 232 4.18 -23.81 -5.89
N PHE A 233 3.92 -22.91 -4.94
CA PHE A 233 4.93 -22.01 -4.39
C PHE A 233 6.02 -22.75 -3.61
N ALA A 234 5.79 -23.99 -3.21
CA ALA A 234 6.83 -24.85 -2.64
C ALA A 234 8.03 -25.08 -3.58
N ALA A 235 7.86 -24.82 -4.89
CA ALA A 235 8.95 -24.89 -5.87
C ALA A 235 9.85 -23.65 -5.90
N LEU A 236 9.48 -22.55 -5.22
CA LEU A 236 10.19 -21.26 -5.25
C LEU A 236 11.35 -21.20 -4.24
N THR A 237 12.21 -22.22 -4.21
CA THR A 237 13.23 -22.42 -3.16
C THR A 237 14.32 -21.33 -3.10
N LYS A 238 14.41 -20.47 -4.11
CA LYS A 238 15.32 -19.31 -4.16
C LYS A 238 14.73 -18.00 -3.62
N LEU A 239 13.48 -18.04 -3.15
CA LEU A 239 12.79 -16.86 -2.67
C LEU A 239 13.44 -16.33 -1.39
N GLU A 240 13.78 -15.05 -1.38
CA GLU A 240 14.43 -14.34 -0.27
C GLU A 240 13.45 -13.39 0.45
N ASP A 241 12.45 -12.84 -0.26
CA ASP A 241 11.43 -11.92 0.25
C ASP A 241 10.06 -12.32 -0.31
N LEU A 242 9.21 -12.86 0.56
CA LEU A 242 7.83 -13.23 0.26
C LEU A 242 6.90 -12.37 1.09
N ARG A 243 6.08 -11.56 0.41
CA ARG A 243 5.03 -10.76 1.06
C ARG A 243 3.70 -11.01 0.37
N ILE A 244 2.74 -11.52 1.11
CA ILE A 244 1.36 -11.71 0.66
C ILE A 244 0.44 -11.30 1.79
N SER A 245 -0.40 -10.29 1.58
CA SER A 245 -1.36 -9.80 2.58
C SER A 245 -2.69 -9.42 1.93
N ASP A 246 -3.73 -9.31 2.76
CA ASP A 246 -5.09 -8.89 2.36
C ASP A 246 -5.77 -9.81 1.34
N LEU A 247 -5.47 -11.12 1.39
CA LEU A 247 -6.14 -12.09 0.54
C LEU A 247 -7.64 -12.21 0.87
N GLY A 248 -8.42 -12.32 -0.19
CA GLY A 248 -9.83 -12.67 -0.15
C GLY A 248 -10.09 -14.02 0.54
N PRO A 249 -11.35 -14.34 0.85
CA PRO A 249 -11.72 -15.48 1.68
C PRO A 249 -11.32 -16.83 1.06
N SER A 250 -10.27 -17.46 1.60
CA SER A 250 -9.95 -18.87 1.41
C SER A 250 -9.05 -19.35 2.53
N ASP A 251 -9.31 -20.56 3.04
CA ASP A 251 -8.38 -21.21 3.96
C ASP A 251 -7.08 -21.52 3.22
N SER A 252 -5.96 -21.07 3.76
CA SER A 252 -4.62 -21.42 3.27
C SER A 252 -3.79 -21.96 4.43
N SER A 253 -2.96 -22.95 4.12
CA SER A 253 -2.01 -23.55 5.05
C SER A 253 -0.60 -23.01 4.81
N LEU A 254 0.28 -23.15 5.80
CA LEU A 254 1.72 -22.84 5.71
C LEU A 254 2.56 -23.99 5.10
N ASP A 255 1.94 -25.11 4.70
CA ASP A 255 2.65 -26.33 4.24
C ASP A 255 3.60 -26.09 3.06
N PHE A 256 3.30 -25.13 2.17
CA PHE A 256 4.15 -24.83 1.01
C PHE A 256 5.53 -24.28 1.39
N LEU A 257 5.71 -23.81 2.64
CA LEU A 257 6.95 -23.19 3.09
C LEU A 257 8.09 -24.19 3.35
N GLU A 258 7.80 -25.49 3.49
CA GLU A 258 8.73 -26.51 4.03
C GLU A 258 10.17 -26.44 3.46
N ASN A 259 10.30 -26.11 2.17
CA ASN A 259 11.59 -26.09 1.45
C ASN A 259 12.11 -24.69 1.09
N LEU A 260 11.51 -23.60 1.60
CA LEU A 260 11.89 -22.22 1.25
C LEU A 260 13.03 -21.66 2.12
N SER A 261 14.13 -22.40 2.22
CA SER A 261 15.25 -22.11 3.13
C SER A 261 16.06 -20.83 2.80
N SER A 262 15.87 -20.25 1.61
CA SER A 262 16.50 -18.99 1.19
C SER A 262 15.81 -17.74 1.77
N LEU A 263 14.63 -17.90 2.40
CA LEU A 263 13.83 -16.78 2.89
C LEU A 263 14.60 -15.97 3.94
N SER A 264 14.55 -14.65 3.77
CA SER A 264 15.03 -13.66 4.74
C SER A 264 13.89 -12.81 5.30
N ILE A 265 12.87 -12.53 4.48
CA ILE A 265 11.64 -11.85 4.88
C ILE A 265 10.46 -12.73 4.49
N LEU A 266 9.60 -13.03 5.46
CA LEU A 266 8.31 -13.66 5.25
C LEU A 266 7.23 -12.80 5.91
N ASP A 267 6.38 -12.18 5.10
CA ASP A 267 5.20 -11.46 5.54
C ASP A 267 3.94 -12.11 4.97
N LEU A 268 3.20 -12.80 5.83
CA LEU A 268 1.89 -13.36 5.52
C LEU A 268 0.83 -12.79 6.48
N SER A 269 1.07 -11.60 7.01
CA SER A 269 0.13 -10.94 7.93
C SER A 269 -1.17 -10.53 7.23
N PHE A 270 -2.23 -10.36 8.02
CA PHE A 270 -3.54 -9.91 7.54
C PHE A 270 -4.15 -10.80 6.46
N ASN A 271 -4.10 -12.11 6.69
CA ASN A 271 -4.74 -13.11 5.84
C ASN A 271 -5.75 -13.94 6.67
N LYS A 272 -6.20 -15.07 6.11
CA LYS A 272 -7.04 -16.05 6.79
C LYS A 272 -6.34 -17.40 6.90
N LEU A 273 -5.03 -17.38 7.17
CA LEU A 273 -4.23 -18.60 7.28
C LEU A 273 -4.70 -19.44 8.47
N THR A 274 -4.71 -20.76 8.30
CA THR A 274 -5.13 -21.73 9.33
C THR A 274 -4.05 -22.78 9.55
N GLY A 275 -4.19 -23.58 10.61
CA GLY A 275 -3.23 -24.62 10.98
C GLY A 275 -2.09 -24.09 11.84
N GLN A 276 -1.05 -24.91 12.00
CA GLN A 276 0.05 -24.66 12.92
C GLN A 276 1.24 -23.99 12.21
N ILE A 277 2.04 -23.24 12.96
CA ILE A 277 3.33 -22.74 12.49
C ILE A 277 4.27 -23.95 12.30
N PRO A 278 4.81 -24.21 11.08
CA PRO A 278 5.66 -25.37 10.84
C PRO A 278 6.97 -25.32 11.61
N ALA A 279 7.38 -26.45 12.18
CA ALA A 279 8.70 -26.60 12.81
C ALA A 279 9.87 -26.52 11.82
N SER A 280 9.60 -26.56 10.50
CA SER A 280 10.59 -26.44 9.44
C SER A 280 11.29 -25.07 9.42
N PHE A 281 10.72 -24.01 10.03
CA PHE A 281 11.39 -22.69 10.10
C PHE A 281 12.79 -22.73 10.73
N LYS A 282 13.09 -23.75 11.53
CA LYS A 282 14.44 -23.99 12.05
C LYS A 282 15.51 -24.22 10.98
N THR A 283 15.10 -24.62 9.79
CA THR A 283 15.97 -24.90 8.64
C THR A 283 16.18 -23.67 7.75
N PHE A 284 15.68 -22.49 8.15
CA PHE A 284 15.76 -21.24 7.37
C PHE A 284 16.86 -20.35 7.97
N PRO A 285 18.14 -20.55 7.61
CA PRO A 285 19.27 -19.91 8.28
C PRO A 285 19.36 -18.39 8.03
N SER A 286 18.64 -17.87 7.04
CA SER A 286 18.67 -16.47 6.63
C SER A 286 17.43 -15.68 7.06
N LEU A 287 16.44 -16.32 7.69
CA LEU A 287 15.18 -15.70 8.08
C LEU A 287 15.43 -14.66 9.17
N GLN A 288 15.16 -13.40 8.85
CA GLN A 288 15.35 -12.25 9.73
C GLN A 288 14.02 -11.65 10.17
N TYR A 289 13.00 -11.67 9.32
CA TYR A 289 11.71 -11.06 9.61
C TYR A 289 10.60 -12.07 9.33
N LEU A 290 9.83 -12.40 10.37
CA LEU A 290 8.70 -13.33 10.30
C LEU A 290 7.43 -12.62 10.79
N TYR A 291 6.54 -12.30 9.87
CA TYR A 291 5.28 -11.62 10.15
C TYR A 291 4.10 -12.51 9.77
N LEU A 292 3.38 -13.00 10.77
CA LEU A 292 2.21 -13.88 10.66
C LEU A 292 0.99 -13.28 11.38
N GLY A 293 1.07 -12.01 11.78
CA GLY A 293 0.04 -11.34 12.56
C GLY A 293 -1.33 -11.29 11.88
N SER A 294 -2.40 -11.27 12.66
CA SER A 294 -3.80 -11.21 12.18
C SER A 294 -4.16 -12.34 11.22
N ASN A 295 -4.12 -13.57 11.72
CA ASN A 295 -4.48 -14.81 11.03
C ASN A 295 -5.29 -15.74 11.96
N ASN A 296 -5.61 -16.95 11.50
CA ASN A 296 -6.27 -18.00 12.29
C ASN A 296 -5.30 -19.16 12.63
N LEU A 297 -4.00 -18.88 12.80
CA LEU A 297 -3.00 -19.90 13.13
C LEU A 297 -3.14 -20.35 14.59
N ASP A 298 -3.11 -21.66 14.83
CA ASP A 298 -3.32 -22.27 16.14
C ASP A 298 -2.16 -23.16 16.59
N GLY A 299 -2.29 -23.73 17.79
CA GLY A 299 -1.25 -24.54 18.42
C GLY A 299 -0.17 -23.71 19.13
N ASP A 300 0.90 -24.40 19.53
CA ASP A 300 2.02 -23.77 20.22
C ASP A 300 2.98 -23.09 19.23
N LEU A 301 3.51 -21.93 19.61
CA LEU A 301 4.63 -21.30 18.92
C LEU A 301 5.86 -22.23 19.01
N PRO A 302 6.35 -22.82 17.90
CA PRO A 302 7.50 -23.71 17.96
C PRO A 302 8.75 -22.92 18.37
N SER A 303 9.41 -23.32 19.46
CA SER A 303 10.67 -22.70 19.91
C SER A 303 11.72 -22.68 18.82
N ASP A 304 11.72 -23.72 17.98
CA ASP A 304 12.66 -23.89 16.87
C ASP A 304 12.44 -22.89 15.72
N ALA A 305 11.27 -22.24 15.62
CA ALA A 305 11.04 -21.18 14.64
C ALA A 305 11.74 -19.86 15.01
N ILE A 306 12.18 -19.72 16.25
CA ILE A 306 12.82 -18.51 16.78
C ILE A 306 14.33 -18.69 16.66
N THR A 307 14.79 -18.78 15.42
CA THR A 307 16.19 -19.02 15.05
C THR A 307 17.08 -17.84 15.41
N SER A 308 18.37 -18.06 15.64
CA SER A 308 19.34 -17.00 15.97
C SER A 308 19.49 -15.89 14.92
N SER A 309 19.03 -16.12 13.69
CA SER A 309 19.03 -15.10 12.62
C SER A 309 17.84 -14.14 12.71
N LEU A 310 16.78 -14.52 13.42
CA LEU A 310 15.55 -13.75 13.48
C LEU A 310 15.77 -12.43 14.22
N VAL A 311 15.38 -11.33 13.61
CA VAL A 311 15.43 -9.96 14.14
C VAL A 311 14.05 -9.54 14.67
N ALA A 312 12.99 -9.89 13.96
CA ALA A 312 11.63 -9.54 14.34
C ALA A 312 10.64 -10.69 14.11
N LEU A 313 9.73 -10.85 15.07
CA LEU A 313 8.63 -11.81 15.05
C LEU A 313 7.31 -11.09 15.34
N ASP A 314 6.38 -11.12 14.40
CA ASP A 314 4.99 -10.75 14.66
C ASP A 314 4.09 -11.98 14.52
N VAL A 315 3.44 -12.35 15.62
CA VAL A 315 2.44 -13.43 15.66
C VAL A 315 1.13 -12.92 16.25
N SER A 316 1.00 -11.60 16.39
CA SER A 316 -0.15 -10.95 17.02
C SER A 316 -1.49 -11.41 16.40
N PHE A 317 -2.56 -11.36 17.19
CA PHE A 317 -3.92 -11.67 16.75
C PHE A 317 -4.06 -13.04 16.06
N ASN A 318 -3.48 -14.06 16.68
CA ASN A 318 -3.67 -15.47 16.33
C ASN A 318 -4.08 -16.28 17.57
N PRO A 319 -4.84 -17.38 17.42
CA PRO A 319 -5.13 -18.32 18.51
C PRO A 319 -3.93 -19.20 18.94
N LEU A 320 -2.72 -18.64 18.99
CA LEU A 320 -1.49 -19.32 19.39
C LEU A 320 -1.29 -19.35 20.91
N THR A 321 -0.60 -20.40 21.38
CA THR A 321 -0.16 -20.60 22.77
C THR A 321 1.36 -20.77 22.86
N GLY A 322 1.92 -20.80 24.07
CA GLY A 322 3.34 -21.09 24.30
C GLY A 322 4.12 -19.91 24.86
N ASN A 323 5.44 -19.92 24.68
CA ASN A 323 6.35 -18.91 25.22
C ASN A 323 7.44 -18.55 24.19
N VAL A 324 7.91 -17.31 24.23
CA VAL A 324 9.14 -16.91 23.54
C VAL A 324 10.36 -17.44 24.33
N PRO A 325 11.36 -18.06 23.69
CA PRO A 325 12.57 -18.57 24.34
C PRO A 325 13.30 -17.50 25.17
N LEU A 326 13.69 -17.88 26.39
CA LEU A 326 14.31 -17.00 27.40
C LEU A 326 15.68 -16.43 27.01
N ASP A 327 16.38 -17.10 26.10
CA ASP A 327 17.73 -16.81 25.65
C ASP A 327 17.80 -15.75 24.53
N ARG A 328 16.67 -15.41 23.92
CA ARG A 328 16.56 -14.42 22.82
C ARG A 328 16.05 -13.08 23.32
N LYS A 329 16.94 -12.26 23.86
CA LYS A 329 16.65 -10.89 24.34
C LYS A 329 16.86 -9.80 23.29
N ASP A 330 17.48 -10.17 22.17
CA ASP A 330 17.85 -9.33 21.04
C ASP A 330 16.73 -9.17 20.01
N ILE A 331 15.67 -9.99 20.09
CA ILE A 331 14.57 -9.99 19.13
C ILE A 331 13.47 -9.00 19.47
N SER A 332 12.90 -8.41 18.43
CA SER A 332 11.67 -7.64 18.50
C SER A 332 10.49 -8.60 18.36
N VAL A 333 9.61 -8.71 19.37
CA VAL A 333 8.42 -9.56 19.28
C VAL A 333 7.14 -8.74 19.46
N ASN A 334 6.15 -9.06 18.63
CA ASN A 334 4.79 -8.65 18.81
C ASN A 334 3.86 -9.88 18.92
N ALA A 335 3.33 -10.09 20.13
CA ALA A 335 2.43 -11.20 20.45
C ALA A 335 1.05 -10.71 20.95
N VAL A 336 0.69 -9.44 20.71
CA VAL A 336 -0.60 -8.87 21.14
C VAL A 336 -1.76 -9.72 20.65
N GLY A 337 -2.77 -9.98 21.49
CA GLY A 337 -3.95 -10.75 21.09
C GLY A 337 -3.73 -12.27 20.94
N THR A 338 -2.56 -12.77 21.31
CA THR A 338 -2.28 -14.22 21.43
C THR A 338 -2.24 -14.66 22.89
N SER A 339 -2.16 -15.96 23.14
CA SER A 339 -1.93 -16.55 24.47
C SER A 339 -0.45 -16.91 24.70
N ILE A 340 0.47 -16.27 23.98
CA ILE A 340 1.91 -16.44 24.17
C ILE A 340 2.36 -15.56 25.34
N ASN A 341 3.16 -16.12 26.25
CA ASN A 341 3.81 -15.31 27.28
C ASN A 341 5.09 -14.69 26.70
N ASP A 342 5.07 -13.36 26.56
CA ASP A 342 6.20 -12.56 26.10
C ASP A 342 6.96 -11.87 27.26
N VAL A 343 6.69 -12.32 28.50
CA VAL A 343 7.15 -11.71 29.77
C VAL A 343 8.68 -11.61 29.89
N ASN A 344 9.42 -12.24 28.97
CA ASN A 344 10.86 -12.40 29.00
C ASN A 344 11.63 -11.46 28.06
N LEU A 345 10.94 -10.65 27.25
CA LEU A 345 11.56 -9.45 26.69
C LEU A 345 11.84 -8.50 27.85
N ASN A 346 13.01 -7.86 27.89
CA ASN A 346 13.43 -6.94 28.96
C ASN A 346 12.60 -5.62 29.00
N ASN A 347 11.31 -5.64 28.66
CA ASN A 347 10.44 -4.48 28.62
C ASN A 347 9.21 -4.68 29.52
N GLU A 348 9.36 -4.34 30.81
CA GLU A 348 8.27 -4.41 31.80
C GLU A 348 7.00 -3.62 31.38
N LYS A 349 7.13 -2.63 30.49
CA LYS A 349 6.00 -1.87 29.95
C LYS A 349 5.17 -2.77 29.02
N ALA A 350 5.81 -3.47 28.08
CA ALA A 350 5.14 -4.40 27.16
C ALA A 350 4.45 -5.58 27.88
N SER A 351 5.11 -6.19 28.88
CA SER A 351 4.55 -7.34 29.60
C SER A 351 3.28 -7.00 30.40
N ARG A 352 3.23 -5.83 31.04
CA ARG A 352 2.05 -5.34 31.76
C ARG A 352 0.85 -5.15 30.82
N MET A 353 1.12 -4.66 29.61
CA MET A 353 0.11 -4.49 28.57
C MET A 353 -0.48 -5.82 28.14
N LEU A 354 0.40 -6.78 27.82
CA LEU A 354 -0.01 -8.08 27.32
C LEU A 354 -0.94 -8.78 28.31
N HIS A 355 -0.63 -8.73 29.61
CA HIS A 355 -1.49 -9.26 30.66
C HIS A 355 -2.84 -8.56 30.78
N CYS A 356 -2.88 -7.25 30.60
CA CYS A 356 -4.12 -6.46 30.55
C CYS A 356 -5.00 -6.89 29.37
N LEU A 357 -4.42 -6.99 28.17
CA LEU A 357 -5.13 -7.40 26.95
C LEU A 357 -5.54 -8.88 26.95
N GLN A 358 -4.82 -9.74 27.68
CA GLN A 358 -5.13 -11.16 27.87
C GLN A 358 -6.20 -11.43 28.96
N GLY A 359 -6.69 -10.39 29.65
CA GLY A 359 -7.81 -10.49 30.59
C GLY A 359 -7.50 -11.14 31.94
N ASN A 360 -6.21 -11.27 32.32
CA ASN A 360 -5.79 -11.87 33.60
C ASN A 360 -5.73 -10.87 34.77
N THR A 361 -5.73 -9.57 34.50
CA THR A 361 -5.82 -8.50 35.51
C THR A 361 -6.72 -7.38 35.00
N GLU A 362 -7.41 -6.66 35.90
CA GLU A 362 -8.01 -5.37 35.51
C GLU A 362 -6.86 -4.48 35.01
N CYS A 363 -6.96 -3.94 33.80
CA CYS A 363 -6.03 -2.96 33.21
C CYS A 363 -5.87 -1.66 34.03
N ARG A 364 -6.40 -1.65 35.25
CA ARG A 364 -6.49 -0.52 36.17
C ARG A 364 -5.30 -0.52 37.11
N THR A 365 -4.14 -0.06 36.61
CA THR A 365 -3.04 0.30 37.53
C THR A 365 -3.31 1.64 38.23
N LYS A 366 -4.25 2.44 37.72
CA LYS A 366 -4.77 3.70 38.29
C LYS A 366 -6.30 3.70 38.22
N GLY A 367 -6.93 4.68 38.88
CA GLY A 367 -8.38 4.86 38.84
C GLY A 367 -8.94 5.00 37.41
N PRO A 368 -10.26 4.80 37.24
CA PRO A 368 -10.90 4.80 35.94
C PRO A 368 -10.64 6.08 35.14
N SER A 369 -10.60 5.93 33.82
CA SER A 369 -10.35 7.00 32.87
C SER A 369 -11.58 7.31 32.02
N THR A 370 -11.87 8.59 31.83
CA THR A 370 -12.86 9.05 30.84
C THR A 370 -12.20 9.67 29.60
N SER A 371 -10.86 9.75 29.55
CA SER A 371 -10.14 10.27 28.38
C SER A 371 -8.66 9.90 28.33
N PHE A 372 -8.09 9.95 27.13
CA PHE A 372 -6.64 9.95 26.92
C PHE A 372 -6.30 10.74 25.65
N SER A 373 -5.09 11.28 25.59
CA SER A 373 -4.61 12.06 24.45
C SER A 373 -3.14 11.77 24.21
N ILE A 374 -2.72 11.64 22.96
CA ILE A 374 -1.38 11.20 22.56
C ILE A 374 -0.84 12.13 21.48
N ASN A 375 0.35 12.70 21.68
CA ASN A 375 1.11 13.37 20.62
C ASN A 375 2.00 12.33 19.91
N SER A 376 1.49 11.72 18.85
CA SER A 376 2.10 10.55 18.20
C SER A 376 3.47 10.88 17.61
N GLY A 377 4.52 10.29 18.18
CA GLY A 377 5.91 10.54 17.78
C GLY A 377 6.50 11.85 18.29
N GLY A 378 5.79 12.57 19.17
CA GLY A 378 6.16 13.88 19.69
C GLY A 378 6.26 13.93 21.21
N THR A 379 6.73 15.06 21.72
CA THR A 379 6.84 15.33 23.17
C THR A 379 5.50 15.79 23.75
N GLU A 380 5.35 15.70 25.08
CA GLU A 380 4.18 16.21 25.79
C GLU A 380 3.93 17.69 25.44
N LEU A 381 2.67 18.05 25.17
CA LEU A 381 2.28 19.43 24.93
C LEU A 381 0.82 19.69 25.31
N ALA A 382 0.47 20.96 25.48
CA ALA A 382 -0.91 21.40 25.67
C ALA A 382 -1.39 22.17 24.43
N ALA A 383 -2.52 21.76 23.86
CA ALA A 383 -3.18 22.45 22.76
C ALA A 383 -3.88 23.73 23.24
N ALA A 384 -4.25 24.59 22.30
CA ALA A 384 -4.89 25.88 22.54
C ALA A 384 -6.25 25.77 23.24
N ASP A 385 -6.94 24.64 23.10
CA ASP A 385 -8.19 24.32 23.78
C ASP A 385 -8.00 23.79 25.21
N GLY A 386 -6.74 23.63 25.66
CA GLY A 386 -6.37 23.16 26.98
C GLY A 386 -6.21 21.64 27.10
N ILE A 387 -6.44 20.87 26.03
CA ILE A 387 -6.19 19.43 26.04
C ILE A 387 -4.68 19.19 26.14
N LYS A 388 -4.28 18.37 27.13
CA LYS A 388 -2.90 17.90 27.27
C LYS A 388 -2.73 16.59 26.52
N PHE A 389 -1.70 16.51 25.69
CA PHE A 389 -1.32 15.33 24.94
C PHE A 389 -0.07 14.72 25.58
N ASP A 390 -0.16 13.46 25.99
CA ASP A 390 0.98 12.69 26.51
C ASP A 390 2.02 12.48 25.40
N ASP A 391 3.30 12.36 25.77
CA ASP A 391 4.41 12.12 24.86
C ASP A 391 4.41 10.68 24.29
N ASP A 392 4.76 10.52 23.02
CA ASP A 392 5.04 9.22 22.39
C ASP A 392 6.47 9.23 21.83
N LEU A 393 7.45 9.05 22.72
CA LEU A 393 8.88 9.14 22.40
C LEU A 393 9.59 7.79 22.25
N GLU A 394 8.86 6.69 22.33
CA GLU A 394 9.48 5.37 22.36
C GLU A 394 10.08 4.97 21.02
N GLN A 395 11.11 4.13 21.10
CA GLN A 395 11.76 3.59 19.92
C GLN A 395 10.99 2.37 19.43
N LEU A 396 10.05 2.60 18.51
CA LEU A 396 9.39 1.52 17.78
C LEU A 396 10.37 0.88 16.80
N GLY A 397 10.17 -0.40 16.56
CA GLY A 397 10.94 -1.24 15.67
C GLY A 397 10.03 -2.11 14.81
N ALA A 398 10.64 -3.14 14.22
CA ALA A 398 10.03 -3.98 13.20
C ALA A 398 8.86 -4.85 13.71
N ALA A 399 8.82 -5.13 15.02
CA ALA A 399 7.70 -5.77 15.71
C ALA A 399 7.69 -5.32 17.17
N SER A 400 6.93 -4.28 17.49
CA SER A 400 7.02 -3.60 18.78
C SER A 400 5.69 -3.49 19.48
N LEU A 401 5.75 -3.50 20.81
CA LEU A 401 4.68 -3.18 21.72
C LEU A 401 5.24 -2.34 22.87
N TYR A 402 4.55 -1.26 23.20
CA TYR A 402 4.92 -0.37 24.28
C TYR A 402 3.67 0.14 25.02
N THR A 403 3.75 0.29 26.33
CA THR A 403 2.80 1.08 27.13
C THR A 403 3.44 2.31 27.69
N ASN A 404 2.68 3.40 27.72
CA ASN A 404 3.17 4.65 28.25
C ASN A 404 3.46 4.62 29.75
N THR A 405 4.27 5.58 30.21
CA THR A 405 4.81 5.60 31.57
C THR A 405 3.72 5.64 32.66
N ASN A 406 2.54 6.16 32.33
CA ASN A 406 1.40 6.24 33.23
C ASN A 406 0.38 5.07 33.06
N ASN A 407 0.65 4.12 32.16
CA ASN A 407 -0.18 2.98 31.77
C ASN A 407 -1.61 3.36 31.33
N ARG A 408 -1.78 4.49 30.65
CA ARG A 408 -3.09 4.96 30.14
C ARG A 408 -3.29 4.66 28.68
N TRP A 409 -2.22 4.43 27.93
CA TRP A 409 -2.30 4.01 26.56
C TRP A 409 -1.08 3.18 26.15
N ALA A 410 -1.17 2.56 24.99
CA ALA A 410 -0.10 1.78 24.39
C ALA A 410 -0.07 1.93 22.87
N VAL A 411 1.05 1.57 22.26
CA VAL A 411 1.17 1.46 20.81
C VAL A 411 1.83 0.14 20.43
N SER A 412 1.39 -0.43 19.32
CA SER A 412 1.99 -1.58 18.65
C SER A 412 2.25 -1.24 17.19
N SER A 413 3.40 -1.67 16.68
CA SER A 413 3.83 -1.40 15.30
C SER A 413 4.50 -2.63 14.70
N THR A 414 4.23 -2.90 13.42
CA THR A 414 4.76 -4.08 12.71
C THR A 414 5.20 -3.75 11.29
N GLY A 415 6.16 -4.53 10.80
CA GLY A 415 6.69 -4.46 9.44
C GLY A 415 8.05 -3.77 9.36
N VAL A 416 8.69 -3.86 8.19
CA VAL A 416 10.00 -3.26 7.93
C VAL A 416 9.96 -2.41 6.66
N PHE A 417 10.52 -1.20 6.75
CA PHE A 417 10.67 -0.29 5.62
C PHE A 417 11.67 -0.86 4.60
N ILE A 418 11.26 -0.90 3.33
CA ILE A 418 12.05 -1.47 2.26
C ILE A 418 13.15 -0.49 1.82
N SER A 419 14.39 -0.95 1.79
CA SER A 419 15.54 -0.24 1.20
C SER A 419 15.79 1.17 1.77
N ASN A 420 15.59 1.37 3.07
CA ASN A 420 15.86 2.65 3.71
C ASN A 420 17.37 2.85 3.95
N PRO A 421 18.06 3.79 3.27
CA PRO A 421 19.50 4.01 3.47
C PRO A 421 19.83 4.60 4.84
N ASN A 422 18.85 5.18 5.55
CA ASN A 422 19.02 5.83 6.85
C ASN A 422 18.55 4.95 8.04
N GLY A 423 18.28 3.67 7.79
CA GLY A 423 17.72 2.75 8.78
C GLY A 423 16.21 2.96 9.01
N PRO A 424 15.52 2.03 9.68
CA PRO A 424 14.07 2.10 9.86
C PRO A 424 13.67 3.27 10.77
N GLN A 425 12.84 4.17 10.27
CA GLN A 425 12.33 5.34 10.99
C GLN A 425 10.82 5.21 11.18
N TYR A 426 10.35 5.19 12.43
CA TYR A 426 8.92 5.04 12.77
C TYR A 426 8.26 6.36 13.19
N THR A 427 8.97 7.47 12.95
CA THR A 427 8.48 8.84 13.16
C THR A 427 8.75 9.65 11.92
N ALA A 428 7.76 10.42 11.49
CA ALA A 428 7.93 11.48 10.51
C ALA A 428 7.95 12.83 11.22
N GLN A 429 8.77 13.76 10.74
CA GLN A 429 8.89 15.10 11.30
C GLN A 429 9.00 16.16 10.20
N THR A 430 8.57 17.38 10.51
CA THR A 430 8.75 18.54 9.63
C THR A 430 8.94 19.83 10.44
N ASP A 431 9.80 20.72 9.93
CA ASP A 431 9.95 22.08 10.47
C ASP A 431 8.93 23.06 9.87
N SER A 432 8.18 22.62 8.86
CA SER A 432 7.22 23.48 8.17
C SER A 432 6.04 23.83 9.06
N GLN A 433 5.48 25.03 8.88
CA GLN A 433 4.23 25.39 9.54
C GLN A 433 3.07 24.57 8.99
N ILE A 434 2.22 24.07 9.88
CA ILE A 434 1.02 23.32 9.54
C ILE A 434 -0.17 24.28 9.48
N THR A 435 -0.86 24.29 8.35
CA THR A 435 -2.03 25.13 8.11
C THR A 435 -3.32 24.42 8.52
N GLY A 436 -4.44 25.14 8.60
CA GLY A 436 -5.75 24.54 8.95
C GLY A 436 -5.93 24.24 10.45
N THR A 437 -5.00 24.67 11.29
CA THR A 437 -5.02 24.49 12.76
C THR A 437 -4.44 25.71 13.48
N LEU A 438 -4.81 25.89 14.75
CA LEU A 438 -4.13 26.82 15.66
C LEU A 438 -2.96 26.16 16.39
N ASP A 439 -2.92 24.83 16.40
CA ASP A 439 -1.97 24.00 17.14
C ASP A 439 -0.91 23.38 16.22
N SER A 440 -0.17 24.21 15.47
CA SER A 440 0.76 23.69 14.45
C SER A 440 1.79 22.70 15.01
N GLU A 441 2.27 22.89 16.24
CA GLU A 441 3.28 22.01 16.84
C GLU A 441 2.80 20.57 17.04
N LEU A 442 1.48 20.36 17.25
CA LEU A 442 0.88 19.03 17.41
C LEU A 442 0.96 18.17 16.14
N TYR A 443 1.15 18.81 14.98
CA TYR A 443 1.15 18.13 13.68
C TYR A 443 2.53 18.08 13.02
N LYS A 444 3.57 18.63 13.67
CA LYS A 444 4.94 18.62 13.16
C LYS A 444 5.65 17.28 13.32
N THR A 445 5.12 16.42 14.19
CA THR A 445 5.55 15.03 14.37
C THR A 445 4.38 14.10 14.09
N ALA A 446 4.68 12.90 13.59
CA ALA A 446 3.69 11.85 13.42
C ALA A 446 4.32 10.46 13.57
N ARG A 447 3.57 9.48 14.05
CA ARG A 447 3.96 8.07 13.93
C ARG A 447 3.65 7.52 12.56
N ILE A 448 4.56 6.68 12.08
CA ILE A 448 4.43 5.91 10.84
C ILE A 448 4.81 4.46 11.09
N SER A 449 4.25 3.55 10.29
CA SER A 449 4.56 2.12 10.34
C SER A 449 4.58 1.53 8.93
N PRO A 450 5.41 0.52 8.62
CA PRO A 450 5.41 -0.11 7.31
C PRO A 450 4.17 -0.95 7.02
N SER A 451 3.48 -1.51 8.02
CA SER A 451 2.33 -2.40 7.80
C SER A 451 1.18 -2.02 8.71
N SER A 452 1.31 -2.20 10.02
CA SER A 452 0.24 -1.91 10.96
C SER A 452 0.72 -1.02 12.10
N LEU A 453 -0.11 -0.03 12.46
CA LEU A 453 0.07 0.84 13.61
C LEU A 453 -1.21 0.81 14.45
N ARG A 454 -1.10 0.33 15.69
CA ARG A 454 -2.24 0.20 16.60
C ARG A 454 -2.01 0.97 17.88
N TYR A 455 -2.99 1.75 18.31
CA TYR A 455 -3.03 2.40 19.59
C TYR A 455 -4.12 1.80 20.47
N TYR A 456 -3.84 1.72 21.76
CA TYR A 456 -4.79 1.24 22.76
C TYR A 456 -4.98 2.28 23.85
N GLY A 457 -6.23 2.60 24.17
CA GLY A 457 -6.58 3.32 25.40
C GLY A 457 -6.85 2.32 26.52
N LEU A 458 -6.31 2.56 27.71
CA LEU A 458 -6.29 1.58 28.82
C LEU A 458 -7.00 2.09 30.08
N GLY A 459 -7.70 1.17 30.75
CA GLY A 459 -8.38 1.46 32.02
C GLY A 459 -9.50 2.48 31.87
N LEU A 460 -10.14 2.51 30.70
CA LEU A 460 -11.28 3.38 30.40
C LEU A 460 -12.53 2.89 31.13
N GLU A 461 -13.42 3.82 31.45
CA GLU A 461 -14.78 3.46 31.86
C GLU A 461 -15.55 2.84 30.69
N ASN A 462 -16.53 2.01 30.99
CA ASN A 462 -17.39 1.48 29.95
C ASN A 462 -18.40 2.57 29.54
N GLY A 463 -18.54 2.79 28.23
CA GLY A 463 -19.42 3.83 27.70
C GLY A 463 -19.08 4.20 26.27
N VAL A 464 -19.78 5.21 25.78
CA VAL A 464 -19.58 5.73 24.43
C VAL A 464 -18.52 6.82 24.48
N TYR A 465 -17.54 6.71 23.58
CA TYR A 465 -16.43 7.63 23.44
C TYR A 465 -16.45 8.30 22.09
N ARG A 466 -16.05 9.57 22.07
CA ARG A 466 -15.66 10.31 20.87
C ARG A 466 -14.17 10.09 20.65
N ILE A 467 -13.79 9.81 19.41
CA ILE A 467 -12.41 9.56 18.98
C ILE A 467 -12.07 10.59 17.90
N ASP A 468 -11.19 11.52 18.24
CA ASP A 468 -10.65 12.53 17.34
C ASP A 468 -9.25 12.07 16.89
N LEU A 469 -9.13 11.67 15.63
CA LEU A 469 -7.86 11.29 15.01
C LEU A 469 -7.31 12.50 14.23
N HIS A 470 -6.13 12.97 14.63
CA HIS A 470 -5.49 14.14 14.06
C HIS A 470 -4.44 13.70 13.03
N PHE A 471 -4.53 14.28 11.83
CA PHE A 471 -3.65 13.97 10.72
C PHE A 471 -3.10 15.25 10.07
N ALA A 472 -1.86 15.18 9.61
CA ALA A 472 -1.32 16.08 8.60
C ALA A 472 -0.32 15.29 7.76
N GLU A 473 -0.44 15.34 6.43
CA GLU A 473 0.55 14.73 5.56
C GLU A 473 1.78 15.64 5.49
N ILE A 474 2.90 15.17 6.05
CA ILE A 474 4.12 15.95 6.26
C ILE A 474 5.33 15.44 5.47
N GLN A 475 5.19 14.31 4.77
CA GLN A 475 6.24 13.73 3.93
C GLN A 475 5.90 13.78 2.44
N MET A 476 4.64 13.49 2.06
CA MET A 476 4.19 13.61 0.68
C MET A 476 4.17 15.09 0.27
N VAL A 477 4.51 15.34 -0.99
CA VAL A 477 4.50 16.68 -1.59
C VAL A 477 3.33 16.81 -2.56
N ASP A 478 2.89 18.04 -2.80
CA ASP A 478 1.71 18.36 -3.62
C ASP A 478 2.01 19.38 -4.74
N ASP A 479 3.28 19.50 -5.15
CA ASP A 479 3.66 20.29 -6.33
C ASP A 479 3.33 19.51 -7.62
N PRO A 480 2.28 19.89 -8.38
CA PRO A 480 1.83 19.13 -9.55
C PRO A 480 2.84 19.15 -10.70
N THR A 481 3.87 20.00 -10.64
CA THR A 481 4.94 20.05 -11.63
C THR A 481 6.02 19.01 -11.36
N SER A 482 6.06 18.41 -10.17
CA SER A 482 7.06 17.42 -9.81
C SER A 482 6.51 16.00 -9.79
N TRP A 483 7.29 15.05 -10.29
CA TRP A 483 6.95 13.62 -10.20
C TRP A 483 6.78 13.16 -8.75
N LYS A 484 7.41 13.85 -7.81
CA LYS A 484 7.31 13.58 -6.37
C LYS A 484 5.88 13.73 -5.83
N ALA A 485 5.05 14.55 -6.48
CA ALA A 485 3.65 14.72 -6.10
C ALA A 485 2.73 13.58 -6.58
N LEU A 486 3.27 12.62 -7.34
CA LEU A 486 2.55 11.40 -7.70
C LEU A 486 2.49 10.38 -6.55
N GLY A 487 3.18 10.65 -5.44
CA GLY A 487 3.18 9.79 -4.26
C GLY A 487 1.80 9.72 -3.63
N ARG A 488 1.38 8.50 -3.26
CA ARG A 488 0.08 8.22 -2.64
C ARG A 488 0.30 7.47 -1.34
N ARG A 489 -0.14 8.04 -0.23
CA ARG A 489 -0.28 7.34 1.05
C ARG A 489 -1.74 6.96 1.24
N VAL A 490 -2.01 5.66 1.29
CA VAL A 490 -3.37 5.12 1.38
C VAL A 490 -3.39 4.02 2.42
N PHE A 491 -4.25 4.12 3.43
CA PHE A 491 -4.39 3.11 4.47
C PHE A 491 -5.81 3.06 5.02
N ASP A 492 -6.18 1.97 5.67
CA ASP A 492 -7.50 1.80 6.29
C ASP A 492 -7.46 2.18 7.77
N VAL A 493 -8.58 2.63 8.31
CA VAL A 493 -8.76 2.97 9.73
C VAL A 493 -9.84 2.10 10.33
N TYR A 494 -9.50 1.45 11.44
CA TYR A 494 -10.39 0.61 12.23
C TYR A 494 -10.49 1.14 13.66
N ILE A 495 -11.68 1.11 14.24
CA ILE A 495 -11.92 1.45 15.64
C ILE A 495 -12.74 0.32 16.27
N GLN A 496 -12.25 -0.22 17.39
CA GLN A 496 -12.80 -1.43 18.03
C GLN A 496 -12.97 -2.59 17.02
N GLY A 497 -12.06 -2.67 16.05
CA GLY A 497 -12.03 -3.67 15.00
C GLY A 497 -13.01 -3.46 13.83
N GLU A 498 -13.88 -2.45 13.88
CA GLU A 498 -14.75 -2.08 12.75
C GLU A 498 -14.02 -1.13 11.81
N ARG A 499 -14.06 -1.38 10.48
CA ARG A 499 -13.46 -0.48 9.48
C ARG A 499 -14.31 0.79 9.35
N VAL A 500 -13.82 1.89 9.89
CA VAL A 500 -14.51 3.19 9.87
C VAL A 500 -14.11 4.07 8.68
N VAL A 501 -12.90 3.85 8.12
CA VAL A 501 -12.46 4.48 6.87
C VAL A 501 -11.71 3.46 6.04
N GLN A 502 -12.03 3.41 4.75
CA GLN A 502 -11.32 2.61 3.77
C GLN A 502 -10.56 3.55 2.82
N ASP A 503 -9.36 3.15 2.42
CA ASP A 503 -8.52 3.85 1.44
C ASP A 503 -8.27 5.33 1.81
N PHE A 504 -8.02 5.60 3.09
CA PHE A 504 -7.83 6.94 3.60
C PHE A 504 -6.56 7.58 3.03
N ASN A 505 -6.72 8.75 2.41
CA ASN A 505 -5.65 9.58 1.89
C ASN A 505 -5.70 10.96 2.57
N ILE A 506 -4.73 11.22 3.44
CA ILE A 506 -4.66 12.43 4.26
C ILE A 506 -4.55 13.69 3.39
N LEU A 507 -3.72 13.66 2.35
CA LEU A 507 -3.48 14.79 1.47
C LEU A 507 -4.77 15.23 0.78
N ASN A 508 -5.55 14.26 0.26
CA ASN A 508 -6.83 14.53 -0.38
C ASN A 508 -7.86 15.08 0.61
N GLU A 509 -7.97 14.48 1.79
CA GLU A 509 -8.94 14.90 2.81
C GLU A 509 -8.64 16.30 3.37
N ALA A 510 -7.36 16.61 3.60
CA ALA A 510 -6.93 17.91 4.08
C ALA A 510 -6.99 18.99 2.98
N GLY A 511 -6.95 18.60 1.70
CA GLY A 511 -6.89 19.49 0.55
C GLY A 511 -5.47 20.04 0.29
N GLY A 512 -4.43 19.27 0.61
CA GLY A 512 -3.03 19.62 0.39
C GLY A 512 -2.08 19.04 1.44
N SER A 513 -0.77 19.13 1.16
CA SER A 513 0.28 18.76 2.11
C SER A 513 0.39 19.80 3.24
N LYS A 514 0.96 19.40 4.39
CA LYS A 514 1.23 20.29 5.55
C LYS A 514 -0.02 21.05 6.03
N ARG A 515 -1.16 20.37 5.98
CA ARG A 515 -2.45 20.88 6.39
C ARG A 515 -3.12 19.89 7.33
N ALA A 516 -3.55 20.40 8.48
CA ALA A 516 -4.20 19.60 9.50
C ALA A 516 -5.62 19.21 9.07
N VAL A 517 -6.00 17.99 9.41
CA VAL A 517 -7.37 17.48 9.31
C VAL A 517 -7.67 16.55 10.47
N ILE A 518 -8.91 16.58 10.97
CA ILE A 518 -9.38 15.75 12.07
C ILE A 518 -10.50 14.85 11.56
N LYS A 519 -10.40 13.55 11.83
CA LYS A 519 -11.48 12.60 11.62
C LYS A 519 -12.06 12.19 12.96
N THR A 520 -13.33 12.50 13.16
CA THR A 520 -14.06 12.21 14.39
C THR A 520 -14.97 11.00 14.21
N PHE A 521 -14.92 10.09 15.18
CA PHE A 521 -15.75 8.89 15.23
C PHE A 521 -16.35 8.72 16.63
N GLU A 522 -17.32 7.81 16.76
CA GLU A 522 -17.84 7.35 18.03
C GLU A 522 -17.75 5.83 18.13
N ALA A 523 -17.35 5.32 19.29
CA ALA A 523 -17.30 3.89 19.55
C ALA A 523 -17.59 3.56 21.01
N ASN A 524 -18.07 2.34 21.26
CA ASN A 524 -18.35 1.86 22.60
C ASN A 524 -17.13 1.16 23.19
N VAL A 525 -16.83 1.43 24.46
CA VAL A 525 -15.84 0.71 25.25
C VAL A 525 -16.59 -0.21 26.21
N THR A 526 -16.36 -1.52 26.12
CA THR A 526 -17.08 -2.54 26.91
C THR A 526 -16.17 -3.34 27.83
N ASN A 527 -14.87 -3.32 27.56
CA ASN A 527 -13.84 -4.10 28.26
C ASN A 527 -12.73 -3.20 28.82
N THR A 528 -13.03 -1.92 29.08
CA THR A 528 -12.06 -0.91 29.55
C THR A 528 -10.90 -0.59 28.60
N VAL A 529 -10.95 -1.12 27.36
CA VAL A 529 -9.92 -0.91 26.34
C VAL A 529 -10.54 -0.29 25.09
N MET A 530 -9.86 0.70 24.53
CA MET A 530 -10.11 1.22 23.19
C MET A 530 -9.04 0.67 22.25
N ASP A 531 -9.42 0.11 21.09
CA ASP A 531 -8.49 -0.28 20.01
C ASP A 531 -8.66 0.63 18.80
N ILE A 532 -7.58 1.28 18.37
CA ILE A 532 -7.52 2.11 17.16
C ILE A 532 -6.42 1.53 16.27
N HIS A 533 -6.78 1.09 15.07
CA HIS A 533 -5.87 0.40 14.17
C HIS A 533 -5.81 1.11 12.81
N LEU A 534 -4.61 1.51 12.42
CA LEU A 534 -4.27 2.10 11.14
C LEU A 534 -3.51 1.03 10.34
N LEU A 535 -4.12 0.54 9.26
CA LEU A 535 -3.64 -0.62 8.52
C LEU A 535 -3.23 -0.24 7.10
N TRP A 536 -1.99 -0.55 6.74
CA TRP A 536 -1.49 -0.51 5.38
C TRP A 536 -1.26 -1.94 4.87
N ALA A 537 -2.07 -2.35 3.92
CA ALA A 537 -1.95 -3.61 3.22
C ALA A 537 -1.43 -3.39 1.79
N GLY A 538 -0.31 -2.67 1.67
CA GLY A 538 0.35 -2.47 0.38
C GLY A 538 -0.27 -1.45 -0.57
N LYS A 539 -1.21 -0.64 -0.09
CA LYS A 539 -1.95 0.33 -0.91
C LYS A 539 -1.17 1.63 -1.13
N GLY A 540 -1.36 2.27 -2.27
CA GLY A 540 -0.59 3.46 -2.65
C GLY A 540 0.87 3.14 -2.98
N THR A 541 1.71 4.19 -3.03
CA THR A 541 3.08 4.09 -3.54
C THR A 541 4.07 3.79 -2.42
N CYS A 542 5.01 2.87 -2.62
CA CYS A 542 6.03 2.54 -1.61
C CYS A 542 7.17 3.57 -1.47
N CYS A 543 7.39 4.37 -2.52
CA CYS A 543 8.74 4.85 -2.79
C CYS A 543 8.79 6.29 -3.35
N ILE A 544 7.67 7.03 -3.23
CA ILE A 544 7.52 8.40 -3.71
C ILE A 544 7.02 9.24 -2.53
N PRO A 545 7.60 10.41 -2.23
CA PRO A 545 8.65 11.12 -2.98
C PRO A 545 10.07 10.59 -2.79
N PHE A 546 10.28 9.71 -1.81
CA PHE A 546 11.53 8.98 -1.60
C PHE A 546 11.23 7.60 -1.01
N GLN A 547 12.20 6.70 -1.09
CA GLN A 547 12.11 5.33 -0.60
C GLN A 547 11.60 5.29 0.85
N SER A 548 10.76 4.31 1.18
CA SER A 548 10.16 4.15 2.53
C SER A 548 9.08 5.16 2.92
N THR A 549 8.56 5.96 1.97
CA THR A 549 7.43 6.86 2.23
C THR A 549 6.11 6.16 1.93
N PHE A 550 5.66 5.31 2.84
CA PHE A 550 4.40 4.57 2.76
C PHE A 550 3.90 4.19 4.16
N GLY A 551 2.77 3.49 4.25
CA GLY A 551 2.20 3.07 5.52
C GLY A 551 1.24 4.09 6.16
N PRO A 552 0.58 3.74 7.28
CA PRO A 552 -0.21 4.69 8.05
C PRO A 552 0.63 5.87 8.58
N LEU A 553 -0.02 7.01 8.76
CA LEU A 553 0.54 8.18 9.43
C LEU A 553 -0.52 8.77 10.37
N VAL A 554 -0.16 9.10 11.61
CA VAL A 554 -1.03 9.80 12.57
C VAL A 554 -0.24 10.80 13.40
N SER A 555 -0.75 12.03 13.52
CA SER A 555 -0.10 13.12 14.26
C SER A 555 -0.47 13.11 15.73
N ALA A 556 -1.76 12.92 16.04
CA ALA A 556 -2.22 12.83 17.41
C ALA A 556 -3.56 12.08 17.52
N ILE A 557 -3.86 11.62 18.73
CA ILE A 557 -5.11 10.94 19.06
C ILE A 557 -5.68 11.60 20.29
N HIS A 558 -6.97 11.97 20.26
CA HIS A 558 -7.71 12.39 21.44
C HIS A 558 -8.98 11.56 21.57
N VAL A 559 -9.20 10.98 22.75
CA VAL A 559 -10.39 10.18 23.05
C VAL A 559 -11.02 10.68 24.33
N SER A 560 -12.33 10.93 24.32
CA SER A 560 -13.08 11.40 25.48
C SER A 560 -14.47 10.78 25.56
N GLN A 561 -14.92 10.48 26.77
CA GLN A 561 -16.22 9.86 27.02
C GLN A 561 -17.35 10.87 26.76
N VAL A 562 -18.35 10.45 26.00
CA VAL A 562 -19.56 11.24 25.68
C VAL A 562 -20.70 10.87 26.62
N SER A 563 -20.85 9.58 26.92
CA SER A 563 -21.89 9.10 27.83
C SER A 563 -21.52 7.78 28.49
N GLU A 564 -21.95 7.60 29.73
CA GLU A 564 -21.88 6.33 30.44
C GLU A 564 -22.78 5.26 29.80
N SER A 565 -22.40 3.99 29.93
CA SER A 565 -23.21 2.84 29.53
C SER A 565 -24.56 2.83 30.27
N LYS A 566 -25.69 2.86 29.53
CA LYS A 566 -27.01 2.58 30.11
C LYS A 566 -27.22 1.06 30.20
N ASP A 567 -27.41 0.56 31.42
CA ASP A 567 -27.65 -0.84 31.87
C ASP A 567 -26.44 -1.80 31.97
N SER A 568 -26.32 -2.71 32.97
CA SER A 568 -27.16 -3.03 34.15
C SER A 568 -26.34 -3.75 35.25
N SER A 569 -26.81 -3.64 36.50
CA SER A 569 -26.56 -4.45 37.71
C SER A 569 -25.25 -5.25 37.88
N LYS A 570 -24.60 -5.03 39.04
CA LYS A 570 -23.64 -5.93 39.70
C LYS A 570 -24.06 -7.40 39.59
N SER A 571 -23.46 -8.14 38.66
CA SER A 571 -23.49 -9.60 38.64
C SER A 571 -22.05 -10.10 38.51
N ASN A 572 -21.67 -10.91 39.49
CA ASN A 572 -20.31 -11.36 39.74
C ASN A 572 -20.03 -12.65 38.93
N LYS A 573 -18.80 -12.71 38.39
CA LYS A 573 -18.02 -13.89 37.95
C LYS A 573 -18.14 -14.42 36.51
N LYS A 574 -16.98 -14.28 35.84
CA LYS A 574 -16.30 -15.18 34.89
C LYS A 574 -16.90 -15.35 33.49
N ARG A 575 -16.33 -14.65 32.50
CA ARG A 575 -15.32 -15.21 31.58
C ARG A 575 -14.92 -14.21 30.48
N VAL A 576 -13.60 -14.02 30.36
CA VAL A 576 -12.81 -13.85 29.13
C VAL A 576 -13.30 -12.79 28.14
N GLY A 577 -12.84 -11.56 28.34
CA GLY A 577 -12.66 -10.63 27.22
C GLY A 577 -11.42 -11.08 26.44
N LYS A 578 -11.57 -12.04 25.52
CA LYS A 578 -10.65 -12.09 24.39
C LYS A 578 -10.81 -10.73 23.71
N ILE A 579 -9.73 -10.02 23.46
CA ILE A 579 -9.70 -9.20 22.24
C ILE A 579 -9.87 -10.23 21.14
N LEU A 580 -11.12 -10.46 20.75
CA LEU A 580 -11.43 -11.31 19.61
C LEU A 580 -10.64 -10.67 18.48
N GLY A 581 -9.62 -11.37 18.01
CA GLY A 581 -9.16 -11.16 16.65
C GLY A 581 -10.43 -11.20 15.83
N ILE A 582 -10.83 -10.03 15.31
CA ILE A 582 -11.87 -9.95 14.32
C ILE A 582 -11.25 -10.62 13.10
N SER A 583 -11.37 -11.94 13.08
CA SER A 583 -11.50 -12.69 11.87
C SER A 583 -12.56 -11.94 11.08
N ILE A 584 -12.20 -11.42 9.92
CA ILE A 584 -13.16 -10.87 8.96
C ILE A 584 -14.09 -12.03 8.58
N GLY A 585 -15.12 -12.18 9.40
CA GLY A 585 -16.20 -13.13 9.27
C GLY A 585 -17.46 -12.30 9.13
N CYS A 586 -17.90 -12.11 7.89
CA CYS A 586 -19.24 -11.68 7.57
C CYS A 586 -20.23 -12.54 8.39
N ALA A 587 -20.73 -12.02 9.49
CA ALA A 587 -21.89 -12.57 10.15
C ALA A 587 -23.11 -12.05 9.39
N ALA A 588 -23.56 -12.87 8.43
CA ALA A 588 -24.95 -12.87 8.00
C ALA A 588 -25.86 -12.86 9.24
N GLY A 589 -26.80 -11.91 9.32
CA GLY A 589 -27.86 -12.01 10.30
C GLY A 589 -28.54 -10.73 10.75
N VAL A 590 -29.17 -9.96 9.85
CA VAL A 590 -30.47 -9.32 10.15
C VAL A 590 -31.32 -9.25 8.88
N MET A 591 -32.00 -10.35 8.55
CA MET A 591 -33.21 -10.32 7.71
C MET A 591 -34.36 -10.86 8.56
N PHE A 592 -35.03 -9.97 9.29
CA PHE A 592 -36.45 -10.12 9.59
C PHE A 592 -37.18 -9.52 8.37
N GLY A 593 -38.16 -10.13 7.70
CA GLY A 593 -38.97 -11.30 7.99
C GLY A 593 -40.31 -11.01 7.33
N PHE A 594 -40.66 -11.72 6.25
CA PHE A 594 -42.06 -11.91 5.86
C PHE A 594 -42.24 -13.32 5.33
N LEU A 595 -43.05 -14.06 6.07
CA LEU A 595 -43.55 -15.39 5.81
C LEU A 595 -44.40 -15.41 4.53
N SER A 596 -44.09 -16.38 3.68
CA SER A 596 -45.00 -17.44 3.24
C SER A 596 -46.48 -17.11 3.05
N VAL A 597 -46.92 -17.05 1.78
CA VAL A 597 -48.22 -17.62 1.37
C VAL A 597 -48.00 -18.46 0.13
N ALA A 598 -48.16 -19.77 0.30
CA ALA A 598 -48.27 -20.75 -0.78
C ALA A 598 -49.73 -20.91 -1.20
N ASN A 599 -49.96 -21.05 -2.50
CA ASN A 599 -50.97 -21.89 -3.18
C ASN A 599 -51.09 -21.41 -4.65
N LYS A 600 -51.29 -22.21 -5.70
CA LYS A 600 -51.32 -23.66 -5.95
C LYS A 600 -51.65 -23.83 -7.45
N GLU A 601 -50.89 -24.68 -8.17
CA GLU A 601 -51.24 -25.43 -9.41
C GLU A 601 -51.61 -24.66 -10.70
N ARG A 602 -51.18 -24.98 -11.94
CA ARG A 602 -51.07 -26.28 -12.66
C ARG A 602 -50.37 -26.09 -14.04
N GLY A 603 -49.63 -27.11 -14.51
CA GLY A 603 -49.56 -27.55 -15.93
C GLY A 603 -48.41 -27.03 -16.82
N GLY A 604 -47.46 -27.91 -17.18
CA GLY A 604 -46.41 -27.70 -18.22
C GLY A 604 -46.87 -28.08 -19.65
N PRO A 605 -46.00 -28.49 -20.60
CA PRO A 605 -44.55 -28.30 -20.75
C PRO A 605 -44.11 -27.81 -22.17
N HIS A 606 -42.79 -27.70 -22.38
CA HIS A 606 -41.98 -27.67 -23.63
C HIS A 606 -41.36 -26.35 -24.15
N GLU A 607 -40.03 -26.37 -24.10
CA GLU A 607 -39.01 -26.03 -25.12
C GLU A 607 -38.64 -24.57 -25.50
N ASN A 608 -37.35 -24.31 -25.19
CA ASN A 608 -36.31 -23.70 -26.02
C ASN A 608 -36.12 -22.17 -26.09
N SER A 609 -34.82 -21.84 -26.04
CA SER A 609 -34.13 -20.60 -26.44
C SER A 609 -34.03 -19.46 -25.44
N PHE A 610 -33.18 -19.69 -24.44
CA PHE A 610 -32.40 -18.68 -23.73
C PHE A 610 -31.32 -18.16 -24.72
N TRP A 611 -31.31 -16.84 -25.01
CA TRP A 611 -30.29 -16.02 -25.72
C TRP A 611 -30.74 -15.09 -26.87
N GLU A 612 -31.87 -14.39 -26.76
CA GLU A 612 -32.06 -13.18 -27.58
C GLU A 612 -32.64 -11.99 -26.80
N ARG A 613 -31.92 -10.87 -26.88
CA ARG A 613 -32.35 -9.47 -26.64
C ARG A 613 -32.34 -8.97 -25.20
N LEU A 614 -31.20 -8.42 -24.78
CA LEU A 614 -31.17 -7.24 -23.92
C LEU A 614 -29.89 -6.43 -24.16
N MET A 615 -29.88 -5.72 -25.28
CA MET A 615 -29.21 -4.44 -25.46
C MET A 615 -30.18 -3.59 -26.28
N VAL A 616 -30.65 -2.48 -25.71
CA VAL A 616 -30.97 -1.19 -26.37
C VAL A 616 -31.94 -0.35 -25.51
N ASN A 617 -31.39 0.79 -25.09
CA ASN A 617 -32.00 2.11 -24.88
C ASN A 617 -32.78 2.50 -23.59
N ARG A 618 -32.18 3.55 -23.00
CA ARG A 618 -32.72 4.90 -22.69
C ARG A 618 -33.49 5.12 -21.38
N THR A 619 -32.85 5.97 -20.57
CA THR A 619 -33.33 7.27 -20.09
C THR A 619 -34.84 7.57 -20.10
N ALA A 620 -35.24 8.19 -18.99
CA ALA A 620 -36.48 8.91 -18.68
C ALA A 620 -37.63 8.06 -18.11
N PHE A 621 -37.96 8.27 -16.83
CA PHE A 621 -39.18 8.96 -16.44
C PHE A 621 -39.24 9.16 -14.92
N GLY A 622 -39.39 10.42 -14.49
CA GLY A 622 -39.85 10.76 -13.15
C GLY A 622 -41.38 10.88 -13.09
N ALA A 623 -41.88 10.75 -11.86
CA ALA A 623 -43.10 11.33 -11.29
C ALA A 623 -44.50 10.81 -11.67
N LYS A 624 -45.21 10.31 -10.63
CA LYS A 624 -46.60 10.63 -10.22
C LYS A 624 -46.67 10.47 -8.69
N LEU A 625 -46.89 11.52 -7.89
CA LEU A 625 -48.19 12.08 -7.41
C LEU A 625 -49.01 11.06 -6.56
N VAL A 626 -49.61 11.35 -5.38
CA VAL A 626 -49.78 12.59 -4.57
C VAL A 626 -50.49 12.30 -3.21
N ASP A 627 -50.40 13.26 -2.25
CA ASP A 627 -51.27 13.56 -1.08
C ASP A 627 -51.14 12.80 0.27
N PHE A 628 -51.24 13.40 1.49
CA PHE A 628 -51.74 14.71 1.98
C PHE A 628 -51.17 15.01 3.40
N CYS A 629 -50.72 16.25 3.70
CA CYS A 629 -51.15 17.07 4.86
C CYS A 629 -50.49 18.48 4.93
N PHE A 630 -51.39 19.47 4.93
CA PHE A 630 -51.28 20.95 5.04
C PHE A 630 -50.67 21.44 6.40
N VAL A 631 -50.12 22.66 6.61
CA VAL A 631 -50.71 24.03 6.53
C VAL A 631 -49.62 25.17 6.60
N ARG A 632 -49.65 26.11 5.62
CA ARG A 632 -49.45 27.61 5.56
C ARG A 632 -48.33 28.33 6.36
N LYS A 633 -47.67 29.43 5.89
CA LYS A 633 -48.11 30.67 5.16
C LYS A 633 -46.85 31.46 4.64
N ALA A 634 -46.65 31.74 3.33
CA ALA A 634 -46.86 33.01 2.55
C ALA A 634 -46.16 34.31 3.11
N ILE A 635 -45.45 35.20 2.36
CA ILE A 635 -45.86 36.05 1.20
C ILE A 635 -44.65 36.69 0.45
N SER A 636 -44.67 36.60 -0.88
CA SER A 636 -44.23 37.45 -2.04
C SER A 636 -43.08 38.51 -2.06
N PRO A 637 -42.38 38.66 -3.22
CA PRO A 637 -41.37 39.71 -3.55
C PRO A 637 -41.84 40.78 -4.58
N HIS A 638 -41.10 41.89 -4.71
CA HIS A 638 -41.11 42.90 -5.81
C HIS A 638 -39.95 43.90 -5.56
N LEU A 639 -39.29 44.62 -6.49
CA LEU A 639 -39.15 44.70 -7.95
C LEU A 639 -37.98 45.70 -8.20
N LYS A 640 -37.41 45.65 -9.40
CA LYS A 640 -36.28 46.40 -9.99
C LYS A 640 -36.39 47.95 -9.93
N MET A 641 -35.24 48.66 -10.01
CA MET A 641 -34.68 49.29 -11.24
C MET A 641 -33.96 50.65 -11.01
N ILE A 642 -32.98 50.95 -11.90
CA ILE A 642 -32.35 52.25 -12.31
C ILE A 642 -31.05 52.62 -11.56
N ALA A 643 -29.95 53.15 -12.14
CA ALA A 643 -29.33 53.20 -13.48
C ALA A 643 -27.98 53.98 -13.36
N THR A 644 -26.92 53.45 -13.97
CA THR A 644 -25.81 54.09 -14.74
C THR A 644 -24.90 55.25 -14.23
N LEU A 645 -23.61 55.10 -14.61
CA LEU A 645 -22.51 56.09 -14.89
C LEU A 645 -21.64 56.54 -13.68
N LYS A 646 -20.30 56.68 -13.76
CA LYS A 646 -19.39 56.98 -14.90
C LYS A 646 -17.90 56.83 -14.51
N ARG A 647 -17.08 56.33 -15.47
CA ARG A 647 -15.69 56.70 -15.87
C ARG A 647 -14.60 56.79 -14.79
N LYS A 648 -13.44 56.15 -14.96
CA LYS A 648 -12.53 56.25 -16.10
C LYS A 648 -11.69 54.98 -16.26
#